data_AF-A0A8B9FT30-F1
#
_entry.id   AF-A0A8B9FT30-F1
#
_cell.length_a   1.000
_cell.length_b   1.000
_cell.length_c   1.000
_cell.angle_alpha   90.00
_cell.angle_beta   90.00
_cell.angle_gamma   90.00
#
_symmetry.space_group_name_H-M   'P 1'
#
loop_
_entity.id
_entity.type
_entity.pdbx_description
1 polymer ?
#
loop_
_entity_poly.entity_id
_entity_poly.type
_entity_poly.pdbx_seq_one_letter_code
_entity_poly.pdbx_strand_id
1 'polypeptide(L)'
;MNGEEEVWRKLDAEFDRCVVDMKPHVLELQHRTERQRCALWIKKLCEPSGAGTGVAGRKNRNLYAKLLLHMLKRGVLEGPFTHKPDPGMLKTLPSYMSIYFDEPNSRSIRSSSPECLPDWVMGELENNDSKHEVSWSISSKEEFSLATPPTYGERFKYNEKPALRSHSMSPPHRRAEDNPATSQSDHRHKKPSSLDDSDLEARLNSWNLGLENPRYLREKPMPVSLMTPKMSRGKSSPVCDEQAVFRRELDFKMKIAEGKFHEEKLELQQKHDADVQKILDRKNDEIEALKSLYRTKQSEAEETIRKLETKVQTLLRESQVIREAKEKQIVELKKMCEQSNESLNNEWEKRLHNAVAEMEKEKFNIRKKHTEDMQELLEDTNSRLDKMEEDYLEQIKSTNQTVKELEARVQQLTVEAENSNLQRQKLSQEKADAEQRYQVVCSELQEMKARHSSLQKDKDHIIQEYEKNIQQLQSKYDVDLNFIKQEHALSAAEASDVIEELQHNVALLKQQLQDSEHQRQQQLRDQEYKLQQEKLHLERVYEKQIHGIRNDLDKERGDAQKKVRKLEETLKEKEEQLTRVTEVQRLQAQQADAALEEFKRQVELKSEKVYAEMKQQIVELKLEHEQEKTHLFQQHNAEKDCLVRDHEREIEKLEKQLRAAMAEQESITQECRKRDGQVICNMENQIHKLEEELIQVNTQRKQQLLELGHQREEKQRAARDHEVTLNKLKVEAEKKMLDLKRIHTAEMEKALDKANCRLKQAEKEYSQKLAKSSQVGSRKTGTSGECI
;
A
#
# COMPACT_ATOMS: atom_id res chain seq x y z
N MET A 1 -17.63 -3.53 6.26
CA MET A 1 -16.41 -2.76 6.55
C MET A 1 -16.82 -1.32 6.71
N ASN A 2 -16.29 -0.61 7.69
CA ASN A 2 -16.85 0.69 8.08
C ASN A 2 -16.20 1.82 7.29
N GLY A 3 -17.01 2.77 6.82
CA GLY A 3 -16.52 3.91 6.03
C GLY A 3 -15.48 4.77 6.76
N GLU A 4 -15.51 4.77 8.09
CA GLU A 4 -14.52 5.49 8.92
C GLU A 4 -13.12 4.88 8.84
N GLU A 5 -12.99 3.54 8.77
CA GLU A 5 -11.70 2.85 8.66
C GLU A 5 -11.01 3.23 7.34
N GLU A 6 -11.80 3.39 6.28
CA GLU A 6 -11.33 3.84 4.97
C GLU A 6 -10.89 5.31 4.96
N VAL A 7 -11.58 6.18 5.71
CA VAL A 7 -11.16 7.58 5.94
C VAL A 7 -9.87 7.62 6.78
N TRP A 8 -9.70 6.74 7.76
CA TRP A 8 -8.48 6.64 8.56
C TRP A 8 -7.29 6.21 7.70
N ARG A 9 -7.42 5.12 6.92
CA ARG A 9 -6.37 4.66 5.99
C ARG A 9 -5.92 5.76 5.02
N LYS A 10 -6.86 6.54 4.48
CA LYS A 10 -6.56 7.67 3.59
C LYS A 10 -5.81 8.82 4.29
N LEU A 11 -6.16 9.13 5.53
CA LEU A 11 -5.45 10.15 6.32
C LEU A 11 -4.09 9.68 6.82
N ASP A 12 -3.94 8.40 7.16
CA ASP A 12 -2.68 7.82 7.59
C ASP A 12 -1.69 7.71 6.40
N ALA A 13 -2.14 7.25 5.22
CA ALA A 13 -1.33 7.25 4.00
C ALA A 13 -0.96 8.67 3.48
N GLU A 14 -1.80 9.69 3.74
CA GLU A 14 -1.44 11.09 3.49
C GLU A 14 -0.32 11.57 4.42
N PHE A 15 -0.34 11.16 5.69
CA PHE A 15 0.68 11.50 6.66
C PHE A 15 2.03 10.86 6.32
N ASP A 16 2.03 9.56 5.99
CA ASP A 16 3.25 8.82 5.64
C ASP A 16 3.97 9.46 4.45
N ARG A 17 3.22 9.89 3.42
CA ARG A 17 3.77 10.66 2.29
C ARG A 17 4.42 11.97 2.75
N CYS A 18 3.78 12.72 3.66
CA CYS A 18 4.37 13.96 4.19
C CYS A 18 5.66 13.69 4.97
N VAL A 19 5.76 12.59 5.73
CA VAL A 19 6.97 12.21 6.47
C VAL A 19 8.11 11.79 5.54
N VAL A 20 7.80 11.06 4.46
CA VAL A 20 8.78 10.74 3.40
C VAL A 20 9.30 12.02 2.73
N ASP A 21 8.41 12.93 2.34
CA ASP A 21 8.76 14.21 1.72
C ASP A 21 9.59 15.13 2.65
N MET A 22 9.42 15.04 3.98
CA MET A 22 10.21 15.82 4.94
C MET A 22 11.67 15.34 5.05
N LYS A 23 11.92 14.06 4.78
CA LYS A 23 13.22 13.42 5.01
C LYS A 23 14.43 14.13 4.34
N PRO A 24 14.42 14.49 3.04
CA PRO A 24 15.53 15.22 2.43
C PRO A 24 15.74 16.57 3.10
N HIS A 25 14.69 17.37 3.26
CA HIS A 25 14.79 18.73 3.78
C HIS A 25 15.24 18.80 5.24
N VAL A 26 14.88 17.82 6.08
CA VAL A 26 15.42 17.70 7.45
C VAL A 26 16.91 17.34 7.45
N LEU A 27 17.43 16.65 6.43
CA LEU A 27 18.86 16.37 6.30
C LEU A 27 19.64 17.58 5.76
N GLU A 28 19.01 18.41 4.93
CA GLU A 28 19.57 19.65 4.35
C GLU A 28 19.71 20.81 5.36
N LEU A 29 18.99 20.77 6.49
CA LEU A 29 19.07 21.77 7.57
C LEU A 29 20.49 21.90 8.15
N GLN A 30 21.09 23.07 8.00
CA GLN A 30 22.44 23.35 8.49
C GLN A 30 22.56 23.14 10.00
N HIS A 31 21.68 23.76 10.80
CA HIS A 31 21.79 23.77 12.25
C HIS A 31 21.36 22.45 12.91
N ARG A 32 22.25 21.85 13.69
CA ARG A 32 22.01 20.60 14.44
C ARG A 32 20.82 20.70 15.41
N THR A 33 20.59 21.87 15.99
CA THR A 33 19.48 22.16 16.92
C THR A 33 18.12 22.26 16.21
N GLU A 34 18.08 22.58 14.91
CA GLU A 34 16.87 22.55 14.09
C GLU A 34 16.55 21.11 13.71
N ARG A 35 17.54 20.35 13.22
CA ARG A 35 17.39 18.91 12.96
C ARG A 35 16.86 18.14 14.18
N GLN A 36 17.36 18.46 15.38
CA GLN A 36 16.85 17.89 16.63
C GLN A 36 15.42 18.33 16.97
N ARG A 37 15.04 19.59 16.72
CA ARG A 37 13.65 20.06 16.90
C ARG A 37 12.68 19.40 15.91
N CYS A 38 13.04 19.34 14.63
CA CYS A 38 12.25 18.64 13.60
C CYS A 38 12.10 17.15 13.92
N ALA A 39 13.17 16.48 14.37
CA ALA A 39 13.08 15.08 14.79
C ALA A 39 12.13 14.86 15.98
N LEU A 40 12.11 15.77 16.97
CA LEU A 40 11.15 15.72 18.08
C LEU A 40 9.71 15.96 17.63
N TRP A 41 9.49 16.89 16.70
CA TRP A 41 8.15 17.16 16.14
C TRP A 41 7.66 16.01 15.25
N ILE A 42 8.49 15.45 14.37
CA ILE A 42 8.16 14.27 13.57
C ILE A 42 7.85 13.09 14.50
N LYS A 43 8.65 12.87 15.56
CA LYS A 43 8.35 11.83 16.57
C LYS A 43 6.97 12.03 17.20
N LYS A 44 6.62 13.25 17.67
CA LYS A 44 5.29 13.52 18.22
C LYS A 44 4.15 13.30 17.20
N LEU A 45 4.38 13.64 15.94
CA LEU A 45 3.40 13.40 14.87
C LEU A 45 3.19 11.90 14.58
N CYS A 46 4.24 11.08 14.76
CA CYS A 46 4.17 9.61 14.67
C CYS A 46 3.63 8.93 15.95
N GLU A 47 3.53 9.62 17.09
CA GLU A 47 3.01 9.04 18.34
C GLU A 47 1.47 8.94 18.29
N PRO A 48 0.86 7.74 18.48
CA PRO A 48 -0.59 7.57 18.40
C PRO A 48 -1.38 8.47 19.37
N SER A 49 -0.84 8.71 20.56
CA SER A 49 -1.40 9.61 21.57
C SER A 49 -1.25 11.09 21.23
N GLY A 50 -0.31 11.45 20.35
CA GLY A 50 -0.09 12.83 19.89
C GLY A 50 -1.15 13.28 18.89
N ALA A 51 -1.53 12.40 17.95
CA ALA A 51 -2.53 12.68 16.93
C ALA A 51 -3.93 12.96 17.49
N GLY A 52 -4.32 12.29 18.57
CA GLY A 52 -5.67 12.38 19.15
C GLY A 52 -6.71 11.51 18.44
N THR A 53 -7.81 11.24 19.12
CA THR A 53 -8.80 10.21 18.73
C THR A 53 -9.60 10.58 17.48
N GLY A 54 -9.88 9.57 16.63
CA GLY A 54 -10.83 9.66 15.52
C GLY A 54 -10.30 10.35 14.24
N VAL A 55 -11.22 10.94 13.48
CA VAL A 55 -10.94 11.60 12.19
C VAL A 55 -10.34 13.00 12.39
N ALA A 56 -10.85 13.76 13.36
CA ALA A 56 -10.41 15.14 13.61
C ALA A 56 -8.95 15.22 14.06
N GLY A 57 -8.51 14.32 14.94
CA GLY A 57 -7.12 14.23 15.40
C GLY A 57 -6.15 13.95 14.24
N ARG A 58 -6.43 12.92 13.44
CA ARG A 58 -5.66 12.61 12.21
C ARG A 58 -5.59 13.81 11.26
N LYS A 59 -6.69 14.53 11.03
CA LYS A 59 -6.69 15.77 10.21
C LYS A 59 -5.78 16.84 10.80
N ASN A 60 -5.78 17.06 12.12
CA ASN A 60 -4.89 18.03 12.78
C ASN A 60 -3.41 17.60 12.65
N ARG A 61 -3.07 16.33 12.91
CA ARG A 61 -1.73 15.77 12.66
C ARG A 61 -1.27 16.04 11.23
N ASN A 62 -2.10 15.74 10.23
CA ASN A 62 -1.78 15.94 8.83
C ASN A 62 -1.56 17.41 8.48
N LEU A 63 -2.29 18.33 9.12
CA LEU A 63 -2.13 19.78 8.92
C LEU A 63 -0.79 20.28 9.49
N TYR A 64 -0.39 19.84 10.69
CA TYR A 64 0.95 20.12 11.24
C TYR A 64 2.07 19.50 10.37
N ALA A 65 1.86 18.28 9.84
CA ALA A 65 2.83 17.64 8.96
C ALA A 65 3.02 18.41 7.64
N LYS A 66 1.92 18.88 7.03
CA LYS A 66 1.96 19.74 5.83
C LYS A 66 2.63 21.09 6.10
N LEU A 67 2.34 21.71 7.24
CA LEU A 67 2.96 22.99 7.62
C LEU A 67 4.47 22.84 7.84
N LEU A 68 4.90 21.81 8.58
CA LEU A 68 6.31 21.50 8.80
C LEU A 68 7.04 21.23 7.47
N LEU A 69 6.43 20.45 6.58
CA LEU A 69 6.98 20.17 5.24
C LEU A 69 7.13 21.44 4.39
N HIS A 70 6.16 22.37 4.45
CA HIS A 70 6.24 23.63 3.72
C HIS A 70 7.34 24.56 4.27
N MET A 71 7.42 24.70 5.59
CA MET A 71 8.48 25.47 6.26
C MET A 71 9.88 24.89 5.97
N LEU A 72 10.02 23.57 5.99
CA LEU A 72 11.25 22.86 5.61
C LEU A 72 11.62 23.11 4.13
N LYS A 73 10.66 23.07 3.21
CA LYS A 73 10.88 23.37 1.77
C LYS A 73 11.34 24.81 1.50
N ARG A 74 11.05 25.74 2.41
CA ARG A 74 11.52 27.14 2.37
C ARG A 74 12.83 27.36 3.13
N GLY A 75 13.29 26.38 3.91
CA GLY A 75 14.45 26.53 4.80
C GLY A 75 14.22 27.48 5.99
N VAL A 76 12.96 27.78 6.34
CA VAL A 76 12.59 28.74 7.39
C VAL A 76 11.62 28.07 8.36
N LEU A 77 12.08 27.83 9.60
CA LEU A 77 11.32 27.15 10.64
C LEU A 77 10.72 28.15 11.63
N GLU A 78 9.45 28.49 11.44
CA GLU A 78 8.70 29.43 12.27
C GLU A 78 7.56 28.76 13.05
N GLY A 79 6.84 29.55 13.85
CA GLY A 79 5.70 29.07 14.64
C GLY A 79 6.08 27.98 15.65
N PRO A 80 5.24 26.94 15.86
CA PRO A 80 5.41 25.97 16.94
C PRO A 80 6.69 25.13 16.83
N PHE A 81 7.27 25.00 15.64
CA PHE A 81 8.47 24.20 15.39
C PHE A 81 9.77 24.85 15.90
N THR A 82 9.73 26.14 16.23
CA THR A 82 10.82 26.85 16.91
C THR A 82 11.08 26.30 18.32
N HIS A 83 10.07 25.76 18.99
CA HIS A 83 10.13 25.21 20.35
C HIS A 83 10.05 23.67 20.35
N LYS A 84 10.28 23.06 21.52
CA LYS A 84 9.97 21.63 21.71
C LYS A 84 8.45 21.43 21.73
N PRO A 85 7.93 20.28 21.26
CA PRO A 85 6.50 20.01 21.35
C PRO A 85 6.03 19.87 22.80
N ASP A 86 4.89 20.48 23.14
CA ASP A 86 4.22 20.28 24.43
C ASP A 86 3.88 18.80 24.69
N PRO A 87 3.90 18.30 25.94
CA PRO A 87 3.34 16.99 26.28
C PRO A 87 1.83 16.88 25.99
N GLY A 88 1.36 15.68 25.65
CA GLY A 88 -0.06 15.41 25.38
C GLY A 88 -0.51 15.68 23.93
N MET A 89 -1.83 15.75 23.71
CA MET A 89 -2.43 15.89 22.38
C MET A 89 -1.94 17.12 21.60
N LEU A 90 -1.95 17.05 20.28
CA LEU A 90 -1.71 18.21 19.41
C LEU A 90 -2.85 19.24 19.56
N LYS A 91 -2.50 20.45 20.04
CA LYS A 91 -3.39 21.62 20.03
C LYS A 91 -3.88 21.88 18.60
N THR A 92 -5.12 22.32 18.42
CA THR A 92 -5.65 22.73 17.11
C THR A 92 -4.77 23.82 16.51
N LEU A 93 -4.40 23.69 15.24
CA LEU A 93 -3.58 24.71 14.58
C LEU A 93 -4.34 26.06 14.50
N PRO A 94 -3.77 27.19 14.94
CA PRO A 94 -4.44 28.50 14.87
C PRO A 94 -4.73 28.92 13.42
N SER A 95 -5.89 29.55 13.18
CA SER A 95 -6.35 29.90 11.82
C SER A 95 -5.40 30.81 11.02
N TYR A 96 -4.58 31.62 11.69
CA TYR A 96 -3.58 32.47 11.01
C TYR A 96 -2.42 31.65 10.40
N MET A 97 -2.21 30.40 10.81
CA MET A 97 -1.22 29.50 10.18
C MET A 97 -1.71 28.93 8.84
N SER A 98 -2.95 29.19 8.43
CA SER A 98 -3.44 28.81 7.09
C SER A 98 -2.77 29.59 5.96
N ILE A 99 -2.29 30.81 6.21
CA ILE A 99 -1.65 31.68 5.19
C ILE A 99 -0.44 31.02 4.51
N TYR A 100 0.22 30.10 5.21
CA TYR A 100 1.33 29.31 4.69
C TYR A 100 0.91 28.29 3.61
N PHE A 101 -0.38 28.11 3.32
CA PHE A 101 -0.85 27.25 2.23
C PHE A 101 -1.33 28.02 0.99
N ASP A 102 -1.50 29.34 1.10
CA ASP A 102 -2.05 30.20 0.03
C ASP A 102 -0.97 31.00 -0.72
N GLU A 103 0.28 30.99 -0.26
CA GLU A 103 1.40 31.74 -0.87
C GLU A 103 2.02 30.98 -2.07
N PRO A 104 2.07 31.56 -3.29
CA PRO A 104 2.44 30.82 -4.50
C PRO A 104 3.95 30.50 -4.58
N ASN A 105 4.28 29.27 -5.00
CA ASN A 105 5.66 28.76 -5.09
C ASN A 105 6.54 29.52 -6.11
N SER A 106 7.25 30.55 -5.67
CA SER A 106 8.35 31.16 -6.43
C SER A 106 9.58 30.24 -6.47
N ARG A 107 9.99 29.78 -7.66
CA ARG A 107 11.17 28.92 -7.83
C ARG A 107 12.49 29.66 -7.56
N SER A 108 13.21 29.21 -6.54
CA SER A 108 14.68 29.05 -6.51
C SER A 108 15.54 30.16 -7.15
N ILE A 109 15.96 31.14 -6.35
CA ILE A 109 17.26 31.81 -6.51
C ILE A 109 18.01 31.77 -5.17
N ARG A 110 19.25 31.26 -5.16
CA ARG A 110 20.20 31.44 -4.04
C ARG A 110 21.65 31.52 -4.54
N SER A 111 22.09 32.74 -4.81
CA SER A 111 23.49 33.17 -4.74
C SER A 111 23.52 34.56 -4.10
N SER A 112 24.60 34.92 -3.41
CA SER A 112 24.54 35.92 -2.33
C SER A 112 25.54 37.06 -2.45
N SER A 113 25.05 38.28 -2.68
CA SER A 113 25.60 39.56 -2.19
C SER A 113 24.55 40.68 -2.36
N PRO A 114 24.67 41.81 -1.64
CA PRO A 114 23.64 42.86 -1.61
C PRO A 114 23.77 43.90 -2.76
N GLU A 115 22.81 44.84 -2.78
CA GLU A 115 22.77 46.06 -3.60
C GLU A 115 22.52 45.92 -5.11
N CYS A 116 21.24 45.76 -5.48
CA CYS A 116 20.64 46.49 -6.60
C CYS A 116 19.14 46.73 -6.33
N LEU A 117 18.58 47.82 -6.86
CA LEU A 117 17.14 48.15 -6.76
C LEU A 117 16.36 47.62 -7.98
N PRO A 118 15.03 47.42 -7.90
CA PRO A 118 14.25 46.76 -8.96
C PRO A 118 14.00 47.63 -10.22
N ASP A 119 13.86 46.96 -11.37
CA ASP A 119 13.91 47.53 -12.72
C ASP A 119 12.86 48.60 -13.11
N TRP A 120 11.85 48.90 -12.28
CA TRP A 120 10.91 49.99 -12.58
C TRP A 120 11.56 51.39 -12.58
N VAL A 121 12.82 51.48 -12.14
CA VAL A 121 13.67 52.68 -12.15
C VAL A 121 14.42 52.86 -13.49
N MET A 122 14.46 51.85 -14.37
CA MET A 122 15.17 51.85 -15.66
C MET A 122 14.20 51.89 -16.84
N GLY A 123 13.59 53.07 -17.08
CA GLY A 123 12.71 53.30 -18.22
C GLY A 123 13.44 53.77 -19.48
N GLU A 124 12.90 53.38 -20.64
CA GLU A 124 13.09 53.97 -21.98
C GLU A 124 14.50 53.94 -22.62
N LEU A 125 14.71 53.03 -23.58
CA LEU A 125 14.93 53.35 -25.01
C LEU A 125 14.98 52.07 -25.89
N GLU A 126 14.31 52.10 -27.05
CA GLU A 126 14.63 51.40 -28.33
C GLU A 126 14.83 49.85 -28.41
N ASN A 127 14.60 49.16 -29.55
CA ASN A 127 13.63 49.31 -30.65
C ASN A 127 13.51 47.97 -31.45
N ASN A 128 12.27 47.59 -31.80
CA ASN A 128 11.77 46.71 -32.89
C ASN A 128 12.54 45.51 -33.54
N ASP A 129 11.69 44.55 -34.01
CA ASP A 129 11.86 43.64 -35.16
C ASP A 129 12.83 42.43 -35.05
N SER A 130 12.58 41.24 -35.65
CA SER A 130 11.49 40.79 -36.56
C SER A 130 11.13 39.28 -36.41
N LYS A 131 10.20 38.76 -37.25
CA LYS A 131 9.56 37.41 -37.19
C LYS A 131 10.28 36.32 -38.01
N HIS A 132 10.11 35.05 -37.62
CA HIS A 132 9.65 33.87 -38.41
C HIS A 132 9.77 32.61 -37.51
N GLU A 133 8.71 31.83 -37.23
CA GLU A 133 7.98 30.83 -38.04
C GLU A 133 8.74 29.52 -38.40
N VAL A 134 8.29 28.42 -37.78
CA VAL A 134 7.98 27.09 -38.36
C VAL A 134 9.03 26.40 -39.26
N SER A 135 9.56 25.22 -38.84
CA SER A 135 9.06 23.91 -39.33
C SER A 135 9.79 22.65 -38.80
N TRP A 136 8.98 21.70 -38.30
CA TRP A 136 9.06 20.22 -38.35
C TRP A 136 10.39 19.44 -38.64
N SER A 137 10.76 18.61 -37.65
CA SER A 137 11.01 17.14 -37.74
C SER A 137 12.21 16.51 -38.46
N ILE A 138 13.13 15.97 -37.63
CA ILE A 138 13.58 14.55 -37.55
C ILE A 138 13.93 13.79 -38.86
N SER A 139 15.20 13.36 -39.01
CA SER A 139 15.56 11.99 -39.48
C SER A 139 17.04 11.59 -39.25
N SER A 140 17.28 10.28 -39.13
CA SER A 140 18.51 9.49 -39.48
C SER A 140 19.94 9.97 -39.11
N LYS A 141 20.38 9.61 -37.89
CA LYS A 141 21.32 8.49 -37.58
C LYS A 141 22.48 8.12 -38.57
N GLU A 142 23.73 8.23 -38.07
CA GLU A 142 24.98 7.42 -38.33
C GLU A 142 25.53 7.27 -39.79
N GLU A 143 26.83 7.21 -40.10
CA GLU A 143 28.10 7.27 -39.33
C GLU A 143 29.33 7.66 -40.24
N PHE A 144 30.57 7.48 -39.74
CA PHE A 144 31.89 7.47 -40.44
C PHE A 144 32.67 8.78 -40.71
N SER A 145 33.37 9.23 -39.67
CA SER A 145 34.82 9.54 -39.60
C SER A 145 35.69 9.57 -40.88
N LEU A 146 36.44 10.68 -41.11
CA LEU A 146 37.92 10.74 -40.94
C LEU A 146 38.56 12.11 -41.34
N ALA A 147 39.86 12.27 -40.99
CA ALA A 147 40.85 13.23 -41.50
C ALA A 147 40.82 14.73 -41.06
N THR A 148 41.59 15.01 -40.00
CA THR A 148 42.43 16.22 -39.76
C THR A 148 43.58 16.36 -40.80
N PRO A 149 44.53 17.35 -40.76
CA PRO A 149 44.81 18.52 -39.87
C PRO A 149 44.97 19.83 -40.75
N PRO A 150 45.85 20.87 -40.54
CA PRO A 150 46.81 21.20 -39.45
C PRO A 150 47.04 22.68 -39.01
N THR A 151 47.73 22.83 -37.85
CA THR A 151 48.60 23.97 -37.40
C THR A 151 47.95 25.35 -37.11
N TYR A 152 48.43 26.20 -36.17
CA TYR A 152 49.82 26.48 -35.75
C TYR A 152 49.97 27.15 -34.34
N GLY A 153 50.98 26.73 -33.54
CA GLY A 153 51.74 27.54 -32.52
C GLY A 153 51.08 27.98 -31.19
N GLU A 154 51.81 28.32 -30.09
CA GLU A 154 53.19 27.97 -29.65
C GLU A 154 53.39 28.30 -28.13
N ARG A 155 54.27 27.56 -27.41
CA ARG A 155 54.80 27.80 -26.02
C ARG A 155 53.80 27.70 -24.85
N PHE A 156 54.21 27.41 -23.60
CA PHE A 156 55.53 27.23 -22.97
C PHE A 156 55.70 25.83 -22.31
N LYS A 157 56.94 25.44 -21.96
CA LYS A 157 57.26 24.32 -21.05
C LYS A 157 58.19 24.78 -19.93
N TYR A 158 58.06 24.17 -18.75
CA TYR A 158 59.13 24.02 -17.76
C TYR A 158 58.93 22.70 -16.99
N ASN A 159 59.94 21.81 -17.01
CA ASN A 159 60.07 20.66 -16.11
C ASN A 159 61.48 20.05 -16.32
N GLU A 160 62.29 19.89 -15.26
CA GLU A 160 63.29 18.81 -15.20
C GLU A 160 63.97 18.63 -13.83
N LYS A 161 63.82 17.41 -13.26
CA LYS A 161 64.80 16.57 -12.51
C LYS A 161 64.03 15.46 -11.77
N PRO A 162 64.62 14.29 -11.44
CA PRO A 162 66.04 13.97 -11.30
C PRO A 162 66.63 13.14 -12.46
N ALA A 163 67.91 12.77 -12.35
CA ALA A 163 68.68 12.10 -13.40
C ALA A 163 69.09 10.67 -13.06
N LEU A 164 69.00 9.76 -14.04
CA LEU A 164 69.73 8.50 -14.13
C LEU A 164 70.28 8.34 -15.54
N ARG A 165 71.51 7.82 -15.67
CA ARG A 165 72.30 7.67 -16.91
C ARG A 165 73.30 6.52 -16.69
N SER A 166 73.69 5.66 -17.65
CA SER A 166 73.37 5.59 -19.09
C SER A 166 73.45 4.13 -19.57
N HIS A 167 72.89 3.81 -20.75
CA HIS A 167 73.20 2.56 -21.48
C HIS A 167 74.42 2.71 -22.42
N SER A 168 75.12 1.61 -22.71
CA SER A 168 75.53 1.13 -24.06
C SER A 168 76.42 -0.13 -23.89
N MET A 169 75.94 -1.37 -24.08
CA MET A 169 75.78 -2.12 -25.36
C MET A 169 77.13 -2.48 -26.07
N SER A 170 77.44 -3.70 -26.55
CA SER A 170 76.86 -5.07 -26.40
C SER A 170 77.97 -6.18 -26.67
N PRO A 171 77.76 -7.38 -27.29
CA PRO A 171 78.02 -8.69 -26.62
C PRO A 171 78.93 -9.65 -27.48
N PRO A 172 78.93 -11.02 -27.39
CA PRO A 172 78.31 -11.97 -26.43
C PRO A 172 79.20 -13.17 -25.94
N HIS A 173 78.57 -14.06 -25.14
CA HIS A 173 78.77 -15.53 -25.01
C HIS A 173 79.63 -16.17 -23.89
N ARG A 174 78.91 -16.97 -23.08
CA ARG A 174 79.20 -18.27 -22.41
C ARG A 174 80.54 -18.52 -21.63
N ARG A 175 80.35 -18.63 -20.30
CA ARG A 175 80.72 -19.72 -19.35
C ARG A 175 82.15 -20.34 -19.33
N ALA A 176 82.47 -20.78 -18.12
CA ALA A 176 83.55 -21.66 -17.68
C ALA A 176 84.89 -20.96 -17.39
N GLU A 177 85.18 -20.84 -16.10
CA GLU A 177 86.54 -20.75 -15.58
C GLU A 177 87.17 -22.15 -15.63
N ASP A 178 88.41 -22.24 -16.09
CA ASP A 178 89.39 -23.16 -15.51
C ASP A 178 90.79 -22.63 -15.83
N ASN A 179 91.65 -22.52 -14.81
CA ASN A 179 92.99 -21.93 -14.95
C ASN A 179 94.00 -22.98 -15.45
N PRO A 180 94.96 -22.56 -16.28
CA PRO A 180 96.35 -22.86 -15.89
C PRO A 180 97.38 -21.76 -16.19
N ALA A 181 98.47 -21.81 -15.42
CA ALA A 181 99.81 -21.31 -15.74
C ALA A 181 99.98 -19.81 -16.13
N THR A 182 100.35 -18.99 -15.14
CA THR A 182 101.07 -17.73 -15.41
C THR A 182 102.58 -17.98 -15.39
N SER A 183 103.30 -17.54 -16.42
CA SER A 183 104.77 -17.50 -16.45
C SER A 183 105.24 -16.10 -16.83
N GLN A 184 106.28 -15.64 -16.12
CA GLN A 184 107.16 -14.50 -16.46
C GLN A 184 106.52 -13.08 -16.57
N SER A 185 106.92 -12.22 -15.64
CA SER A 185 107.31 -10.83 -15.95
C SER A 185 108.47 -10.46 -15.02
N ASP A 186 109.39 -9.60 -15.46
CA ASP A 186 110.76 -9.59 -14.92
C ASP A 186 111.32 -8.18 -14.65
N HIS A 187 112.21 -8.09 -13.65
CA HIS A 187 113.04 -6.95 -13.23
C HIS A 187 112.28 -5.64 -12.83
N ARG A 188 112.58 -4.96 -11.71
CA ARG A 188 113.89 -4.42 -11.29
C ARG A 188 113.88 -3.97 -9.80
N HIS A 189 115.04 -4.11 -9.14
CA HIS A 189 115.65 -3.25 -8.08
C HIS A 189 114.77 -2.72 -6.90
N LYS A 190 115.17 -2.80 -5.62
CA LYS A 190 116.49 -2.47 -5.04
C LYS A 190 116.69 -3.06 -3.61
N LYS A 191 117.95 -3.11 -3.15
CA LYS A 191 118.45 -3.49 -1.80
C LYS A 191 118.00 -2.52 -0.67
N PRO A 192 118.10 -2.82 0.66
CA PRO A 192 119.30 -3.43 1.32
C PRO A 192 119.16 -4.32 2.60
N SER A 193 120.30 -4.89 3.01
CA SER A 193 120.67 -5.40 4.36
C SER A 193 120.01 -6.71 4.86
N SER A 194 120.65 -7.60 5.65
CA SER A 194 122.01 -7.63 6.27
C SER A 194 122.43 -9.06 6.71
N LEU A 195 123.75 -9.36 6.70
CA LEU A 195 124.48 -10.43 7.44
C LEU A 195 124.06 -11.91 7.14
N ASP A 196 124.89 -12.88 6.71
CA ASP A 196 126.32 -13.22 6.96
C ASP A 196 126.52 -13.74 8.41
N ASP A 197 126.91 -14.99 8.68
CA ASP A 197 128.22 -15.66 8.49
C ASP A 197 127.99 -17.21 8.41
N SER A 198 128.86 -18.13 7.95
CA SER A 198 130.28 -18.08 7.54
C SER A 198 130.60 -19.04 6.37
N ASP A 199 131.61 -18.70 5.57
CA ASP A 199 132.35 -19.60 4.65
C ASP A 199 133.78 -19.81 5.17
N LEU A 200 134.25 -21.06 5.18
CA LEU A 200 135.64 -21.37 5.51
C LEU A 200 136.10 -22.75 4.98
N GLU A 201 136.24 -22.90 3.66
CA GLU A 201 137.47 -23.46 3.03
C GLU A 201 137.44 -23.32 1.49
N ALA A 202 137.55 -22.09 0.98
CA ALA A 202 137.59 -21.82 -0.46
C ALA A 202 138.97 -21.35 -0.96
N ARG A 203 139.72 -22.30 -1.55
CA ARG A 203 140.67 -22.11 -2.68
C ARG A 203 141.83 -21.10 -2.52
N LEU A 204 143.07 -21.56 -2.69
CA LEU A 204 144.15 -20.67 -3.15
C LEU A 204 145.10 -21.30 -4.20
N ASN A 205 144.78 -21.00 -5.46
CA ASN A 205 145.69 -20.67 -6.55
C ASN A 205 146.83 -21.64 -6.97
N SER A 206 146.60 -22.30 -8.11
CA SER A 206 147.67 -22.60 -9.06
C SER A 206 148.21 -21.29 -9.67
N TRP A 207 149.44 -20.91 -9.31
CA TRP A 207 150.26 -19.92 -10.04
C TRP A 207 151.68 -20.47 -10.19
N ASN A 208 152.25 -20.33 -11.39
CA ASN A 208 153.50 -20.98 -11.77
C ASN A 208 154.43 -19.97 -12.45
N LEU A 209 155.44 -19.50 -11.72
CA LEU A 209 156.54 -18.64 -12.18
C LEU A 209 157.82 -19.13 -11.52
N GLY A 210 158.92 -19.21 -12.26
CA GLY A 210 160.17 -19.82 -11.80
C GLY A 210 161.43 -19.08 -12.25
N LEU A 211 162.57 -19.76 -12.08
CA LEU A 211 163.94 -19.22 -12.17
C LEU A 211 164.29 -18.30 -10.97
N GLU A 212 165.55 -18.16 -10.54
CA GLU A 212 166.82 -18.49 -11.23
C GLU A 212 167.82 -19.31 -10.38
N ASN A 213 168.96 -19.67 -10.97
CA ASN A 213 169.98 -20.60 -10.48
C ASN A 213 171.39 -20.12 -10.87
N PRO A 214 172.42 -20.23 -10.00
CA PRO A 214 173.83 -20.32 -10.38
C PRO A 214 174.28 -21.80 -10.39
N ARG A 215 174.33 -22.48 -11.56
CA ARG A 215 175.46 -22.48 -12.53
C ARG A 215 176.79 -22.95 -11.89
N TYR A 216 177.56 -23.87 -12.48
CA TYR A 216 178.13 -23.76 -13.84
C TYR A 216 178.74 -25.10 -14.38
N LEU A 217 178.73 -25.26 -15.73
CA LEU A 217 179.74 -25.94 -16.59
C LEU A 217 179.95 -27.49 -16.46
N ARG A 218 180.25 -28.29 -17.51
CA ARG A 218 180.43 -28.00 -18.96
C ARG A 218 180.17 -29.21 -19.90
N GLU A 219 179.68 -28.91 -21.10
CA GLU A 219 179.87 -29.54 -22.45
C GLU A 219 179.84 -31.08 -22.71
N LYS A 220 178.89 -31.46 -23.58
CA LYS A 220 178.95 -32.51 -24.65
C LYS A 220 179.87 -32.03 -25.82
N PRO A 221 180.17 -32.79 -26.93
CA PRO A 221 179.60 -34.06 -27.46
C PRO A 221 180.63 -35.20 -27.74
N MET A 222 180.29 -36.48 -27.97
CA MET A 222 179.57 -37.17 -29.10
C MET A 222 180.21 -36.94 -30.51
N PRO A 223 179.96 -37.75 -31.59
CA PRO A 223 178.96 -38.84 -31.78
C PRO A 223 179.40 -40.07 -32.66
N VAL A 224 178.38 -40.84 -33.11
CA VAL A 224 178.29 -41.69 -34.35
C VAL A 224 178.52 -43.21 -34.24
N SER A 225 177.74 -43.95 -35.03
CA SER A 225 177.62 -45.41 -35.17
C SER A 225 178.25 -45.93 -36.49
N LEU A 226 177.93 -47.19 -36.86
CA LEU A 226 177.83 -47.74 -38.24
C LEU A 226 179.06 -48.43 -38.92
N MET A 227 178.75 -49.61 -39.51
CA MET A 227 179.22 -50.19 -40.79
C MET A 227 180.49 -51.10 -40.93
N THR A 228 180.24 -52.42 -40.86
CA THR A 228 180.65 -53.49 -41.83
C THR A 228 182.18 -53.85 -41.96
N PRO A 229 182.68 -54.72 -42.90
CA PRO A 229 183.19 -56.05 -42.47
C PRO A 229 184.45 -56.68 -43.18
N LYS A 230 184.80 -57.92 -42.75
CA LYS A 230 185.44 -59.05 -43.50
C LYS A 230 186.99 -59.18 -43.69
N MET A 231 187.44 -60.45 -43.55
CA MET A 231 188.58 -61.16 -44.20
C MET A 231 190.01 -61.04 -43.58
N SER A 232 190.99 -61.81 -44.13
CA SER A 232 192.14 -62.42 -43.39
C SER A 232 193.42 -62.66 -44.25
N ARG A 233 194.54 -63.20 -43.66
CA ARG A 233 195.48 -64.28 -44.20
C ARG A 233 197.05 -64.08 -44.22
N GLY A 234 197.83 -64.97 -43.55
CA GLY A 234 199.25 -65.38 -43.84
C GLY A 234 200.41 -64.96 -42.87
N LYS A 235 201.59 -65.63 -42.72
CA LYS A 235 202.13 -66.96 -43.20
C LYS A 235 203.55 -67.42 -42.63
N SER A 236 203.76 -68.72 -42.26
CA SER A 236 204.98 -69.65 -42.28
C SER A 236 206.27 -69.61 -41.33
N SER A 237 206.82 -70.78 -40.86
CA SER A 237 208.19 -71.04 -40.20
C SER A 237 208.62 -72.56 -39.92
N PRO A 238 209.93 -73.01 -39.74
CA PRO A 238 210.40 -74.45 -39.55
C PRO A 238 211.69 -74.86 -38.67
N VAL A 239 211.96 -76.19 -38.41
CA VAL A 239 213.29 -77.00 -38.26
C VAL A 239 214.24 -76.90 -36.99
N CYS A 240 215.20 -77.81 -36.59
CA CYS A 240 215.33 -79.32 -36.35
C CYS A 240 216.71 -79.85 -35.73
N ASP A 241 216.77 -81.10 -35.15
CA ASP A 241 217.83 -82.18 -34.93
C ASP A 241 219.01 -82.20 -33.82
N GLU A 242 219.84 -83.30 -33.70
CA GLU A 242 220.45 -83.94 -32.45
C GLU A 242 222.02 -83.88 -32.08
N GLN A 243 222.70 -84.94 -31.49
CA GLN A 243 223.87 -84.92 -30.49
C GLN A 243 225.06 -85.97 -30.75
N ALA A 244 226.19 -86.34 -30.03
CA ALA A 244 227.10 -86.08 -28.81
C ALA A 244 228.52 -86.83 -29.02
N VAL A 245 229.60 -87.19 -28.20
CA VAL A 245 230.22 -87.28 -26.79
C VAL A 245 231.83 -87.44 -26.93
N PHE A 246 232.89 -87.85 -26.10
CA PHE A 246 233.30 -88.34 -24.71
C PHE A 246 234.89 -88.51 -24.46
N ARG A 247 235.42 -88.83 -23.20
CA ARG A 247 236.74 -89.48 -22.74
C ARG A 247 238.14 -88.71 -22.69
N ARG A 248 239.31 -89.07 -22.03
CA ARG A 248 239.87 -89.88 -20.84
C ARG A 248 241.38 -89.42 -20.50
N GLU A 249 242.45 -89.97 -19.81
CA GLU A 249 243.00 -91.29 -19.26
C GLU A 249 244.34 -91.22 -18.36
N LEU A 250 244.63 -92.13 -17.34
CA LEU A 250 245.97 -92.65 -16.78
C LEU A 250 245.83 -93.70 -15.60
N ASP A 251 244.84 -93.53 -14.71
CA ASP A 251 243.83 -94.57 -14.39
C ASP A 251 244.07 -95.86 -13.52
N PHE A 252 245.28 -96.35 -13.19
CA PHE A 252 245.37 -97.72 -12.56
C PHE A 252 245.52 -97.85 -11.03
N LYS A 253 246.13 -96.90 -10.30
CA LYS A 253 246.32 -97.02 -8.82
C LYS A 253 245.39 -96.16 -7.95
N MET A 254 244.68 -95.19 -8.52
CA MET A 254 243.77 -94.30 -7.78
C MET A 254 242.51 -95.02 -7.27
N LYS A 255 241.89 -95.81 -8.16
CA LYS A 255 240.52 -96.35 -8.01
C LYS A 255 240.23 -97.15 -6.76
N ILE A 256 241.23 -97.87 -6.22
CA ILE A 256 241.03 -98.71 -5.04
C ILE A 256 240.90 -97.86 -3.77
N ALA A 257 241.50 -96.67 -3.73
CA ALA A 257 241.31 -95.71 -2.65
C ALA A 257 240.01 -94.91 -2.83
N GLU A 258 239.70 -94.48 -4.05
CA GLU A 258 238.48 -93.72 -4.39
C GLU A 258 237.20 -94.51 -4.05
N GLY A 259 237.19 -95.83 -4.30
CA GLY A 259 236.02 -96.67 -4.04
C GLY A 259 235.50 -96.59 -2.59
N LYS A 260 236.40 -96.64 -1.60
CA LYS A 260 236.01 -96.54 -0.18
C LYS A 260 235.54 -95.14 0.22
N PHE A 261 236.10 -94.09 -0.38
CA PHE A 261 235.71 -92.70 -0.09
C PHE A 261 234.33 -92.34 -0.67
N HIS A 262 233.89 -93.05 -1.72
CA HIS A 262 232.54 -92.89 -2.27
C HIS A 262 231.45 -93.61 -1.45
N GLU A 263 231.79 -94.69 -0.75
CA GLU A 263 230.87 -95.47 0.08
C GLU A 263 230.43 -94.68 1.33
N GLU A 264 231.37 -94.18 2.13
CA GLU A 264 231.11 -93.39 3.34
C GLU A 264 230.33 -92.09 3.06
N LYS A 265 230.58 -91.47 1.90
CA LYS A 265 229.84 -90.27 1.46
C LYS A 265 228.36 -90.55 1.16
N LEU A 266 228.01 -91.78 0.74
CA LEU A 266 226.63 -92.13 0.40
C LEU A 266 225.78 -92.36 1.66
N GLU A 267 226.33 -93.00 2.69
CA GLU A 267 225.62 -93.21 3.97
C GLU A 267 225.31 -91.88 4.68
N LEU A 268 226.26 -90.95 4.68
CA LEU A 268 226.07 -89.61 5.26
C LEU A 268 224.95 -88.82 4.56
N GLN A 269 224.84 -88.94 3.24
CA GLN A 269 223.76 -88.32 2.46
C GLN A 269 222.40 -88.92 2.82
N GLN A 270 222.26 -90.26 2.79
CA GLN A 270 221.02 -90.95 3.14
C GLN A 270 220.52 -90.61 4.54
N LYS A 271 221.43 -90.45 5.50
CA LYS A 271 221.11 -90.10 6.89
C LYS A 271 220.57 -88.68 7.03
N HIS A 272 221.15 -87.72 6.31
CA HIS A 272 220.67 -86.34 6.29
C HIS A 272 219.24 -86.25 5.73
N ASP A 273 218.99 -86.91 4.60
CA ASP A 273 217.70 -86.82 3.90
C ASP A 273 216.56 -87.48 4.69
N ALA A 274 216.86 -88.51 5.49
CA ALA A 274 215.90 -89.15 6.40
C ALA A 274 215.46 -88.25 7.57
N ASP A 275 216.36 -87.43 8.13
CA ASP A 275 216.01 -86.51 9.22
C ASP A 275 215.27 -85.26 8.72
N VAL A 276 215.52 -84.82 7.48
CA VAL A 276 214.71 -83.78 6.81
C VAL A 276 213.26 -84.25 6.63
N GLN A 277 213.05 -85.49 6.17
CA GLN A 277 211.71 -86.06 6.02
C GLN A 277 210.93 -86.08 7.35
N LYS A 278 211.57 -86.49 8.45
CA LYS A 278 211.00 -86.47 9.82
C LYS A 278 210.57 -85.09 10.32
N ILE A 279 211.11 -84.01 9.76
CA ILE A 279 210.71 -82.63 10.08
C ILE A 279 209.51 -82.23 9.22
N LEU A 280 209.51 -82.58 7.93
CA LEU A 280 208.37 -82.38 7.03
C LEU A 280 207.13 -83.12 7.53
N ASP A 281 207.26 -84.39 7.91
CA ASP A 281 206.14 -85.20 8.41
C ASP A 281 205.49 -84.57 9.65
N ARG A 282 206.29 -84.20 10.66
CA ARG A 282 205.79 -83.49 11.85
C ARG A 282 205.11 -82.16 11.53
N LYS A 283 205.64 -81.39 10.56
CA LYS A 283 205.02 -80.12 10.17
C LYS A 283 203.74 -80.33 9.37
N ASN A 284 203.61 -81.41 8.62
CA ASN A 284 202.35 -81.83 8.02
C ASN A 284 201.33 -82.25 9.10
N ASP A 285 201.75 -83.00 10.12
CA ASP A 285 200.88 -83.37 11.26
C ASP A 285 200.36 -82.13 12.04
N GLU A 286 201.25 -81.18 12.36
CA GLU A 286 200.87 -79.90 13.00
C GLU A 286 199.87 -79.11 12.14
N ILE A 287 200.10 -79.06 10.83
CA ILE A 287 199.22 -78.38 9.87
C ILE A 287 197.85 -79.08 9.78
N GLU A 288 197.79 -80.41 9.74
CA GLU A 288 196.53 -81.14 9.65
C GLU A 288 195.74 -81.09 10.97
N ALA A 289 196.42 -81.10 12.11
CA ALA A 289 195.81 -80.85 13.42
C ALA A 289 195.17 -79.45 13.51
N LEU A 290 195.85 -78.41 13.00
CA LEU A 290 195.28 -77.06 12.89
C LEU A 290 194.07 -77.03 11.94
N LYS A 291 194.15 -77.65 10.75
CA LYS A 291 193.00 -77.78 9.84
C LYS A 291 191.83 -78.54 10.47
N SER A 292 192.11 -79.51 11.34
CA SER A 292 191.07 -80.23 12.10
C SER A 292 190.37 -79.28 13.07
N LEU A 293 191.13 -78.57 13.91
CA LEU A 293 190.58 -77.63 14.90
C LEU A 293 189.78 -76.49 14.25
N TYR A 294 190.26 -75.95 13.12
CA TYR A 294 189.49 -74.95 12.35
C TYR A 294 188.20 -75.53 11.75
N ARG A 295 188.21 -76.75 11.20
CA ARG A 295 186.98 -77.43 10.72
C ARG A 295 185.99 -77.67 11.86
N THR A 296 186.45 -78.09 13.03
CA THR A 296 185.58 -78.24 14.22
C THR A 296 184.97 -76.90 14.61
N LYS A 297 185.77 -75.84 14.74
CA LYS A 297 185.28 -74.50 15.12
C LYS A 297 184.34 -73.88 14.08
N GLN A 298 184.57 -74.14 12.79
CA GLN A 298 183.60 -73.78 11.75
C GLN A 298 182.28 -74.54 11.93
N SER A 299 182.32 -75.87 12.16
CA SER A 299 181.11 -76.67 12.33
C SER A 299 180.30 -76.27 13.58
N GLU A 300 180.96 -75.91 14.68
CA GLU A 300 180.32 -75.33 15.88
C GLU A 300 179.61 -74.01 15.53
N ALA A 301 180.29 -73.09 14.83
CA ALA A 301 179.72 -71.82 14.43
C ALA A 301 178.48 -72.01 13.53
N GLU A 302 178.57 -72.85 12.51
CA GLU A 302 177.44 -73.18 11.63
C GLU A 302 176.26 -73.83 12.36
N GLU A 303 176.51 -74.63 13.42
CA GLU A 303 175.45 -75.18 14.24
C GLU A 303 174.78 -74.11 15.14
N THR A 304 175.56 -73.14 15.65
CA THR A 304 174.98 -71.99 16.38
C THR A 304 174.16 -71.08 15.46
N ILE A 305 174.59 -70.87 14.21
CA ILE A 305 173.84 -70.13 13.19
C ILE A 305 172.50 -70.84 12.93
N ARG A 306 172.51 -72.15 12.62
CA ARG A 306 171.28 -72.94 12.41
C ARG A 306 170.31 -72.88 13.61
N LYS A 307 170.84 -72.88 14.85
CA LYS A 307 170.03 -72.71 16.07
C LYS A 307 169.41 -71.30 16.18
N LEU A 308 170.09 -70.25 15.73
CA LEU A 308 169.55 -68.89 15.70
C LEU A 308 168.55 -68.70 14.56
N GLU A 309 168.82 -69.20 13.36
CA GLU A 309 167.88 -69.19 12.22
C GLU A 309 166.56 -69.87 12.58
N THR A 310 166.63 -71.04 13.25
CA THR A 310 165.44 -71.76 13.73
C THR A 310 164.63 -70.92 14.71
N LYS A 311 165.29 -70.22 15.66
CA LYS A 311 164.63 -69.30 16.61
C LYS A 311 163.97 -68.12 15.89
N VAL A 312 164.66 -67.50 14.93
CA VAL A 312 164.12 -66.39 14.13
C VAL A 312 162.89 -66.83 13.34
N GLN A 313 162.93 -68.01 12.69
CA GLN A 313 161.75 -68.55 12.01
C GLN A 313 160.57 -68.80 12.96
N THR A 314 160.81 -69.30 14.18
CA THR A 314 159.75 -69.50 15.17
C THR A 314 159.15 -68.18 15.62
N LEU A 315 159.97 -67.19 15.98
CA LEU A 315 159.50 -65.85 16.35
C LEU A 315 158.73 -65.15 15.21
N LEU A 316 159.11 -65.38 13.94
CA LEU A 316 158.37 -64.88 12.78
C LEU A 316 156.98 -65.54 12.64
N ARG A 317 156.87 -66.86 12.87
CA ARG A 317 155.57 -67.56 12.89
C ARG A 317 154.70 -67.08 14.05
N GLU A 318 155.26 -66.93 15.24
CA GLU A 318 154.56 -66.41 16.42
C GLU A 318 154.08 -64.97 16.18
N SER A 319 154.93 -64.09 15.66
CA SER A 319 154.56 -62.72 15.26
C SER A 319 153.44 -62.70 14.23
N GLN A 320 153.47 -63.59 13.23
CA GLN A 320 152.43 -63.70 12.21
C GLN A 320 151.10 -64.15 12.81
N VAL A 321 151.09 -65.18 13.65
CA VAL A 321 149.87 -65.66 14.35
C VAL A 321 149.30 -64.59 15.28
N ILE A 322 150.13 -63.83 15.99
CA ILE A 322 149.69 -62.69 16.81
C ILE A 322 149.04 -61.61 15.93
N ARG A 323 149.63 -61.31 14.75
CA ARG A 323 149.07 -60.33 13.81
C ARG A 323 147.73 -60.77 13.25
N GLU A 324 147.59 -62.03 12.85
CA GLU A 324 146.33 -62.61 12.38
C GLU A 324 145.26 -62.68 13.48
N ALA A 325 145.64 -62.97 14.72
CA ALA A 325 144.73 -62.93 15.86
C ALA A 325 144.24 -61.50 16.15
N LYS A 326 145.10 -60.49 15.97
CA LYS A 326 144.72 -59.07 16.11
C LYS A 326 143.88 -58.56 14.95
N GLU A 327 144.18 -58.96 13.72
CA GLU A 327 143.33 -58.61 12.56
C GLU A 327 141.94 -59.22 12.69
N LYS A 328 141.83 -60.48 13.15
CA LYS A 328 140.53 -61.11 13.48
C LYS A 328 139.76 -60.32 14.55
N GLN A 329 140.43 -59.85 15.62
CA GLN A 329 139.82 -58.99 16.63
C GLN A 329 139.36 -57.64 16.05
N ILE A 330 140.12 -57.04 15.12
CA ILE A 330 139.75 -55.79 14.45
C ILE A 330 138.52 -56.02 13.53
N VAL A 331 138.47 -57.12 12.78
CA VAL A 331 137.34 -57.47 11.92
C VAL A 331 136.08 -57.77 12.74
N GLU A 332 136.18 -58.51 13.84
CA GLU A 332 135.03 -58.75 14.72
C GLU A 332 134.50 -57.44 15.35
N LEU A 333 135.39 -56.55 15.81
CA LEU A 333 134.99 -55.24 16.34
C LEU A 333 134.37 -54.32 15.28
N LYS A 334 134.90 -54.31 14.04
CA LYS A 334 134.29 -53.60 12.91
C LYS A 334 132.89 -54.13 12.63
N LYS A 335 132.74 -55.45 12.49
CA LYS A 335 131.45 -56.11 12.26
C LYS A 335 130.43 -55.84 13.38
N MET A 336 130.84 -55.85 14.65
CA MET A 336 129.95 -55.48 15.76
C MET A 336 129.56 -54.00 15.71
N CYS A 337 130.46 -53.10 15.31
CA CYS A 337 130.17 -51.69 15.12
C CYS A 337 129.24 -51.45 13.92
N GLU A 338 129.49 -52.14 12.80
CA GLU A 338 128.67 -52.13 11.59
C GLU A 338 127.25 -52.63 11.91
N GLN A 339 127.09 -53.77 12.57
CA GLN A 339 125.78 -54.29 13.02
C GLN A 339 125.08 -53.36 14.01
N SER A 340 125.81 -52.69 14.91
CA SER A 340 125.24 -51.67 15.80
C SER A 340 124.79 -50.41 15.05
N ASN A 341 125.48 -50.05 13.98
CA ASN A 341 125.16 -48.87 13.17
C ASN A 341 124.03 -49.16 12.16
N GLU A 342 123.99 -50.37 11.59
CA GLU A 342 122.89 -50.92 10.78
C GLU A 342 121.60 -51.01 11.60
N SER A 343 121.64 -51.57 12.82
CA SER A 343 120.44 -51.66 13.67
C SER A 343 119.93 -50.28 14.09
N LEU A 344 120.83 -49.34 14.43
CA LEU A 344 120.47 -47.94 14.71
C LEU A 344 119.90 -47.23 13.46
N ASN A 345 120.47 -47.47 12.28
CA ASN A 345 119.96 -46.94 11.01
C ASN A 345 118.57 -47.49 10.69
N ASN A 346 118.36 -48.81 10.82
CA ASN A 346 117.06 -49.47 10.65
C ASN A 346 116.01 -48.92 11.63
N GLU A 347 116.40 -48.57 12.87
CA GLU A 347 115.51 -47.87 13.80
C GLU A 347 115.16 -46.45 13.33
N TRP A 348 116.13 -45.66 12.84
CA TRP A 348 115.86 -44.31 12.32
C TRP A 348 115.05 -44.31 11.03
N GLU A 349 115.32 -45.22 10.09
CA GLU A 349 114.52 -45.43 8.89
C GLU A 349 113.08 -45.84 9.26
N LYS A 350 112.90 -46.76 10.21
CA LYS A 350 111.56 -47.13 10.70
C LYS A 350 110.84 -45.97 11.38
N ARG A 351 111.54 -45.15 12.17
CA ARG A 351 110.98 -43.92 12.77
C ARG A 351 110.59 -42.91 11.69
N LEU A 352 111.41 -42.73 10.67
CA LEU A 352 111.15 -41.86 9.52
C LEU A 352 109.95 -42.34 8.70
N HIS A 353 109.89 -43.62 8.32
CA HIS A 353 108.75 -44.20 7.61
C HIS A 353 107.45 -44.11 8.41
N ASN A 354 107.48 -44.36 9.73
CA ASN A 354 106.32 -44.17 10.58
C ASN A 354 105.86 -42.71 10.63
N ALA A 355 106.80 -41.76 10.76
CA ALA A 355 106.49 -40.33 10.78
C ALA A 355 105.93 -39.85 9.43
N VAL A 356 106.49 -40.31 8.30
CA VAL A 356 105.97 -40.04 6.96
C VAL A 356 104.56 -40.63 6.79
N ALA A 357 104.33 -41.88 7.20
CA ALA A 357 103.02 -42.53 7.09
C ALA A 357 101.94 -41.82 7.92
N GLU A 358 102.25 -41.38 9.15
CA GLU A 358 101.32 -40.58 9.95
C GLU A 358 101.11 -39.18 9.36
N MET A 359 102.13 -38.49 8.85
CA MET A 359 101.96 -37.22 8.13
C MET A 359 101.13 -37.37 6.84
N GLU A 360 101.28 -38.46 6.10
CA GLU A 360 100.48 -38.75 4.90
C GLU A 360 99.02 -39.07 5.25
N LYS A 361 98.79 -39.76 6.36
CA LYS A 361 97.48 -40.05 6.94
C LYS A 361 96.81 -38.79 7.50
N GLU A 362 97.54 -37.90 8.18
CA GLU A 362 97.04 -36.58 8.58
C GLU A 362 96.69 -35.72 7.36
N LYS A 363 97.58 -35.66 6.35
CA LYS A 363 97.34 -34.98 5.07
C LYS A 363 96.14 -35.56 4.32
N PHE A 364 95.91 -36.86 4.39
CA PHE A 364 94.69 -37.50 3.87
C PHE A 364 93.46 -37.11 4.69
N ASN A 365 93.52 -37.14 6.03
CA ASN A 365 92.42 -36.76 6.90
C ASN A 365 92.03 -35.28 6.73
N ILE A 366 93.00 -34.37 6.58
CA ILE A 366 92.77 -32.94 6.30
C ILE A 366 92.10 -32.77 4.93
N ARG A 367 92.59 -33.47 3.88
CA ARG A 367 91.96 -33.46 2.55
C ARG A 367 90.54 -34.02 2.56
N LYS A 368 90.31 -35.11 3.30
CA LYS A 368 89.01 -35.73 3.50
C LYS A 368 88.07 -34.75 4.20
N LYS A 369 88.50 -34.15 5.31
CA LYS A 369 87.71 -33.14 6.02
C LYS A 369 87.42 -31.92 5.14
N HIS A 370 88.38 -31.37 4.41
CA HIS A 370 88.12 -30.26 3.48
C HIS A 370 87.15 -30.63 2.35
N THR A 371 87.02 -31.92 2.02
CA THR A 371 86.00 -32.40 1.07
C THR A 371 84.63 -32.51 1.75
N GLU A 372 84.58 -32.99 3.00
CA GLU A 372 83.36 -33.10 3.82
C GLU A 372 82.81 -31.71 4.19
N ASP A 373 83.66 -30.80 4.69
CA ASP A 373 83.36 -29.39 4.98
C ASP A 373 82.81 -28.66 3.71
N MET A 374 83.26 -29.05 2.51
CA MET A 374 82.79 -28.51 1.23
C MET A 374 81.47 -29.12 0.77
N GLN A 375 81.26 -30.42 1.04
CA GLN A 375 79.99 -31.11 0.78
C GLN A 375 78.88 -30.55 1.68
N GLU A 376 79.14 -30.38 2.98
CA GLU A 376 78.20 -29.77 3.94
C GLU A 376 77.82 -28.34 3.51
N LEU A 377 78.77 -27.52 3.05
CA LEU A 377 78.50 -26.17 2.56
C LEU A 377 77.64 -26.17 1.28
N LEU A 378 77.84 -27.13 0.37
CA LEU A 378 77.01 -27.29 -0.82
C LEU A 378 75.61 -27.82 -0.46
N GLU A 379 75.49 -28.70 0.52
CA GLU A 379 74.22 -29.24 1.01
C GLU A 379 73.40 -28.19 1.78
N ASP A 380 74.02 -27.33 2.60
CA ASP A 380 73.36 -26.14 3.19
C ASP A 380 72.90 -25.16 2.09
N THR A 381 73.79 -24.86 1.13
CA THR A 381 73.48 -23.92 0.04
C THR A 381 72.32 -24.42 -0.82
N ASN A 382 72.29 -25.71 -1.15
CA ASN A 382 71.19 -26.34 -1.88
C ASN A 382 69.92 -26.38 -1.02
N SER A 383 69.98 -26.82 0.24
CA SER A 383 68.81 -26.88 1.14
C SER A 383 68.15 -25.50 1.34
N ARG A 384 68.96 -24.43 1.38
CA ARG A 384 68.48 -23.04 1.46
C ARG A 384 67.95 -22.52 0.13
N LEU A 385 68.44 -23.02 -1.00
CA LEU A 385 67.91 -22.73 -2.33
C LEU A 385 66.58 -23.45 -2.55
N ASP A 386 66.51 -24.76 -2.29
CA ASP A 386 65.29 -25.58 -2.36
C ASP A 386 64.17 -24.97 -1.49
N LYS A 387 64.50 -24.56 -0.26
CA LYS A 387 63.55 -23.85 0.60
C LYS A 387 63.11 -22.50 0.02
N MET A 388 64.03 -21.73 -0.57
CA MET A 388 63.69 -20.45 -1.20
C MET A 388 62.79 -20.65 -2.42
N GLU A 389 63.00 -21.73 -3.19
CA GLU A 389 62.09 -22.14 -4.28
C GLU A 389 60.73 -22.59 -3.74
N GLU A 390 60.66 -23.32 -2.62
CA GLU A 390 59.40 -23.67 -1.96
C GLU A 390 58.64 -22.43 -1.46
N ASP A 391 59.32 -21.52 -0.75
CA ASP A 391 58.76 -20.24 -0.26
C ASP A 391 58.23 -19.40 -1.44
N TYR A 392 58.97 -19.31 -2.56
CA TYR A 392 58.50 -18.64 -3.79
C TYR A 392 57.33 -19.37 -4.45
N LEU A 393 57.32 -20.71 -4.48
CA LEU A 393 56.22 -21.49 -5.04
C LEU A 393 54.95 -21.38 -4.17
N GLU A 394 55.06 -21.26 -2.85
CA GLU A 394 53.93 -20.93 -1.99
C GLU A 394 53.45 -19.49 -2.21
N GLN A 395 54.35 -18.51 -2.32
CA GLN A 395 53.99 -17.14 -2.68
C GLN A 395 53.23 -17.09 -4.02
N ILE A 396 53.71 -17.80 -5.04
CA ILE A 396 53.07 -17.91 -6.35
C ILE A 396 51.70 -18.58 -6.26
N LYS A 397 51.54 -19.66 -5.47
CA LYS A 397 50.23 -20.30 -5.23
C LYS A 397 49.26 -19.33 -4.56
N SER A 398 49.71 -18.63 -3.51
CA SER A 398 48.92 -17.66 -2.75
C SER A 398 48.48 -16.47 -3.61
N THR A 399 49.39 -15.86 -4.37
CA THR A 399 49.02 -14.77 -5.29
C THR A 399 48.04 -15.24 -6.36
N ASN A 400 48.26 -16.42 -6.97
CA ASN A 400 47.32 -16.97 -7.95
C ASN A 400 45.93 -17.26 -7.35
N GLN A 401 45.85 -17.65 -6.07
CA GLN A 401 44.57 -17.82 -5.38
C GLN A 401 43.85 -16.48 -5.20
N THR A 402 44.55 -15.43 -4.74
CA THR A 402 43.95 -14.09 -4.64
C THR A 402 43.53 -13.51 -6.00
N VAL A 403 44.27 -13.80 -7.08
CA VAL A 403 43.88 -13.42 -8.44
C VAL A 403 42.57 -14.10 -8.84
N LYS A 404 42.41 -15.41 -8.62
CA LYS A 404 41.17 -16.15 -8.92
C LYS A 404 39.98 -15.63 -8.11
N GLU A 405 40.18 -15.26 -6.85
CA GLU A 405 39.13 -14.68 -6.00
C GLU A 405 38.70 -13.29 -6.51
N LEU A 406 39.64 -12.47 -6.97
CA LEU A 406 39.36 -11.19 -7.61
C LEU A 406 38.68 -11.37 -8.98
N GLU A 407 39.12 -12.32 -9.81
CA GLU A 407 38.48 -12.67 -11.09
C GLU A 407 37.03 -13.11 -10.88
N ALA A 408 36.78 -14.02 -9.92
CA ALA A 408 35.44 -14.46 -9.57
C ALA A 408 34.57 -13.30 -9.04
N ARG A 409 35.14 -12.39 -8.23
CA ARG A 409 34.41 -11.21 -7.74
C ARG A 409 34.11 -10.21 -8.86
N VAL A 410 35.00 -10.03 -9.84
CA VAL A 410 34.76 -9.21 -11.03
C VAL A 410 33.68 -9.82 -11.92
N GLN A 411 33.67 -11.15 -12.13
CA GLN A 411 32.62 -11.85 -12.86
C GLN A 411 31.26 -11.68 -12.16
N GLN A 412 31.21 -11.86 -10.84
CA GLN A 412 30.00 -11.63 -10.05
C GLN A 412 29.50 -10.17 -10.18
N LEU A 413 30.37 -9.18 -10.00
CA LEU A 413 30.01 -7.76 -10.14
C LEU A 413 29.55 -7.40 -11.56
N THR A 414 30.10 -8.06 -12.59
CA THR A 414 29.65 -7.91 -13.98
C THR A 414 28.21 -8.41 -14.13
N VAL A 415 27.90 -9.61 -13.65
CA VAL A 415 26.53 -10.17 -13.69
C VAL A 415 25.55 -9.35 -12.82
N GLU A 416 25.99 -8.81 -11.67
CA GLU A 416 25.19 -7.89 -10.85
C GLU A 416 24.89 -6.57 -11.60
N ALA A 417 25.86 -6.03 -12.34
CA ALA A 417 25.69 -4.83 -13.16
C ALA A 417 24.79 -5.07 -14.39
N GLU A 418 24.91 -6.22 -15.06
CA GLU A 418 24.02 -6.63 -16.16
C GLU A 418 22.57 -6.80 -15.69
N ASN A 419 22.35 -7.46 -14.55
CA ASN A 419 21.02 -7.56 -13.95
C ASN A 419 20.46 -6.18 -13.58
N SER A 420 21.29 -5.27 -13.06
CA SER A 420 20.90 -3.87 -12.78
C SER A 420 20.54 -3.10 -14.06
N ASN A 421 21.25 -3.33 -15.17
CA ASN A 421 20.92 -2.78 -16.48
C ASN A 421 19.59 -3.32 -17.02
N LEU A 422 19.35 -4.63 -16.93
CA LEU A 422 18.10 -5.27 -17.35
C LEU A 422 16.89 -4.77 -16.52
N GLN A 423 17.08 -4.53 -15.22
CA GLN A 423 16.08 -3.88 -14.37
C GLN A 423 15.81 -2.43 -14.80
N ARG A 424 16.86 -1.64 -15.06
CA ARG A 424 16.71 -0.27 -15.60
C ARG A 424 15.96 -0.26 -16.93
N GLN A 425 16.23 -1.20 -17.83
CA GLN A 425 15.55 -1.33 -19.11
C GLN A 425 14.05 -1.65 -18.94
N LYS A 426 13.71 -2.61 -18.07
CA LYS A 426 12.30 -2.94 -17.75
C LYS A 426 11.54 -1.75 -17.17
N LEU A 427 12.11 -1.06 -16.18
CA LEU A 427 11.53 0.15 -15.60
C LEU A 427 11.37 1.27 -16.63
N SER A 428 12.29 1.39 -17.60
CA SER A 428 12.16 2.35 -18.70
C SER A 428 11.02 2.00 -19.66
N GLN A 429 10.75 0.70 -19.90
CA GLN A 429 9.61 0.26 -20.70
C GLN A 429 8.29 0.47 -19.95
N GLU A 430 8.20 0.04 -18.69
CA GLU A 430 7.02 0.26 -17.83
C GLU A 430 6.68 1.75 -17.70
N LYS A 431 7.70 2.62 -17.63
CA LYS A 431 7.54 4.07 -17.69
C LYS A 431 6.93 4.52 -19.03
N ALA A 432 7.48 4.08 -20.16
CA ALA A 432 6.97 4.47 -21.49
C ALA A 432 5.53 4.00 -21.72
N ASP A 433 5.20 2.77 -21.32
CA ASP A 433 3.85 2.22 -21.32
C ASP A 433 2.88 3.06 -20.47
N ALA A 434 3.32 3.55 -19.30
CA ALA A 434 2.52 4.40 -18.43
C ALA A 434 2.34 5.83 -19.01
N GLU A 435 3.38 6.41 -19.61
CA GLU A 435 3.32 7.70 -20.29
C GLU A 435 2.38 7.64 -21.52
N GLN A 436 2.41 6.54 -22.29
CA GLN A 436 1.45 6.31 -23.39
C GLN A 436 0.01 6.23 -22.89
N ARG A 437 -0.26 5.46 -21.82
CA ARG A 437 -1.62 5.35 -21.22
C ARG A 437 -2.10 6.69 -20.69
N TYR A 438 -1.23 7.47 -20.05
CA TYR A 438 -1.54 8.83 -19.60
C TYR A 438 -1.91 9.75 -20.77
N GLN A 439 -1.17 9.69 -21.89
CA GLN A 439 -1.48 10.48 -23.09
C GLN A 439 -2.82 10.11 -23.73
N VAL A 440 -3.19 8.82 -23.74
CA VAL A 440 -4.52 8.36 -24.18
C VAL A 440 -5.62 8.94 -23.30
N VAL A 441 -5.53 8.77 -21.97
CA VAL A 441 -6.52 9.30 -21.02
C VAL A 441 -6.62 10.84 -21.08
N CYS A 442 -5.53 11.55 -21.33
CA CYS A 442 -5.56 12.99 -21.56
C CYS A 442 -6.32 13.38 -22.84
N SER A 443 -6.19 12.57 -23.89
CA SER A 443 -6.91 12.75 -25.16
C SER A 443 -8.40 12.47 -25.01
N GLU A 444 -8.76 11.38 -24.33
CA GLU A 444 -10.16 11.04 -23.96
C GLU A 444 -10.79 12.15 -23.10
N LEU A 445 -10.06 12.67 -22.11
CA LEU A 445 -10.52 13.78 -21.27
C LEU A 445 -10.71 15.08 -22.07
N GLN A 446 -9.87 15.35 -23.06
CA GLN A 446 -10.03 16.49 -23.96
C GLN A 446 -11.26 16.32 -24.86
N GLU A 447 -11.51 15.11 -25.39
CA GLU A 447 -12.71 14.83 -26.17
C GLU A 447 -13.98 14.97 -25.31
N MET A 448 -14.00 14.41 -24.10
CA MET A 448 -15.14 14.52 -23.19
C MET A 448 -15.42 15.96 -22.76
N LYS A 449 -14.38 16.80 -22.59
CA LYS A 449 -14.54 18.26 -22.40
C LYS A 449 -15.16 18.94 -23.63
N ALA A 450 -14.73 18.57 -24.84
CA ALA A 450 -15.30 19.11 -26.08
C ALA A 450 -16.78 18.71 -26.25
N ARG A 451 -17.11 17.43 -26.04
CA ARG A 451 -18.49 16.90 -26.03
C ARG A 451 -19.37 17.64 -25.01
N HIS A 452 -18.88 17.82 -23.78
CA HIS A 452 -19.59 18.58 -22.75
C HIS A 452 -19.80 20.05 -23.14
N SER A 453 -18.79 20.70 -23.74
CA SER A 453 -18.91 22.07 -24.24
C SER A 453 -19.89 22.20 -25.42
N SER A 454 -20.09 21.16 -26.23
CA SER A 454 -21.17 21.14 -27.23
C SER A 454 -22.52 21.07 -26.54
N LEU A 455 -22.75 20.02 -25.73
CA LEU A 455 -24.02 19.80 -25.03
C LEU A 455 -24.45 21.00 -24.17
N GLN A 456 -23.50 21.73 -23.58
CA GLN A 456 -23.79 22.96 -22.85
C GLN A 456 -24.27 24.09 -23.76
N LYS A 457 -23.67 24.28 -24.95
CA LYS A 457 -24.18 25.22 -25.97
C LYS A 457 -25.55 24.80 -26.50
N ASP A 458 -25.74 23.51 -26.76
CA ASP A 458 -27.00 22.96 -27.25
C ASP A 458 -28.13 23.20 -26.23
N LYS A 459 -27.85 22.95 -24.94
CA LYS A 459 -28.76 23.27 -23.82
C LYS A 459 -29.05 24.76 -23.70
N ASP A 460 -28.05 25.62 -23.81
CA ASP A 460 -28.23 27.08 -23.73
C ASP A 460 -29.02 27.63 -24.95
N HIS A 461 -28.83 27.04 -26.14
CA HIS A 461 -29.62 27.36 -27.33
C HIS A 461 -31.09 26.98 -27.16
N ILE A 462 -31.38 25.78 -26.64
CA ILE A 462 -32.74 25.32 -26.32
C ILE A 462 -33.40 26.25 -25.29
N ILE A 463 -32.66 26.71 -24.27
CA ILE A 463 -33.16 27.70 -23.30
C ILE A 463 -33.54 29.01 -24.01
N GLN A 464 -32.67 29.54 -24.87
CA GLN A 464 -32.96 30.77 -25.63
C GLN A 464 -34.18 30.62 -26.56
N GLU A 465 -34.38 29.44 -27.17
CA GLU A 465 -35.61 29.17 -27.94
C GLU A 465 -36.85 29.17 -27.05
N TYR A 466 -36.82 28.53 -25.87
CA TYR A 466 -37.93 28.56 -24.93
C TYR A 466 -38.21 29.96 -24.37
N GLU A 467 -37.18 30.73 -24.00
CA GLU A 467 -37.32 32.13 -23.56
C GLU A 467 -37.97 32.99 -24.64
N LYS A 468 -37.50 32.88 -25.89
CA LYS A 468 -38.09 33.56 -27.05
C LYS A 468 -39.54 33.15 -27.31
N ASN A 469 -39.86 31.86 -27.18
CA ASN A 469 -41.23 31.35 -27.32
C ASN A 469 -42.14 31.87 -26.21
N ILE A 470 -41.66 31.95 -24.97
CA ILE A 470 -42.39 32.54 -23.83
C ILE A 470 -42.63 34.04 -24.06
N GLN A 471 -41.61 34.80 -24.49
CA GLN A 471 -41.74 36.23 -24.82
C GLN A 471 -42.74 36.46 -25.97
N GLN A 472 -42.75 35.61 -27.00
CA GLN A 472 -43.75 35.67 -28.07
C GLN A 472 -45.17 35.35 -27.57
N LEU A 473 -45.32 34.43 -26.61
CA LEU A 473 -46.61 34.11 -26.02
C LEU A 473 -47.12 35.25 -25.13
N GLN A 474 -46.24 35.82 -24.31
CA GLN A 474 -46.52 37.02 -23.49
C GLN A 474 -46.94 38.20 -24.38
N SER A 475 -46.16 38.51 -25.42
CA SER A 475 -46.48 39.59 -26.36
C SER A 475 -47.81 39.38 -27.10
N LYS A 476 -48.26 38.14 -27.32
CA LYS A 476 -49.61 37.86 -27.85
C LYS A 476 -50.67 38.12 -26.78
N TYR A 477 -50.52 37.56 -25.59
CA TYR A 477 -51.45 37.82 -24.49
C TYR A 477 -51.58 39.30 -24.14
N ASP A 478 -50.50 40.09 -24.21
CA ASP A 478 -50.55 41.54 -24.00
C ASP A 478 -51.33 42.26 -25.12
N VAL A 479 -51.18 41.83 -26.38
CA VAL A 479 -51.97 42.35 -27.51
C VAL A 479 -53.45 41.97 -27.37
N ASP A 480 -53.75 40.70 -27.09
CA ASP A 480 -55.12 40.20 -26.92
C ASP A 480 -55.81 40.88 -25.71
N LEU A 481 -55.09 41.05 -24.60
CA LEU A 481 -55.57 41.76 -23.41
C LEU A 481 -55.81 43.25 -23.69
N ASN A 482 -54.98 43.89 -24.51
CA ASN A 482 -55.19 45.28 -24.90
C ASN A 482 -56.32 45.45 -25.93
N PHE A 483 -56.52 44.47 -26.82
CA PHE A 483 -57.70 44.40 -27.70
C PHE A 483 -58.98 44.26 -26.87
N ILE A 484 -59.05 43.33 -25.92
CA ILE A 484 -60.22 43.14 -25.03
C ILE A 484 -60.49 44.39 -24.19
N LYS A 485 -59.45 45.08 -23.68
CA LYS A 485 -59.63 46.38 -23.01
C LYS A 485 -60.19 47.45 -23.94
N GLN A 486 -59.74 47.49 -25.19
CA GLN A 486 -60.23 48.45 -26.19
C GLN A 486 -61.68 48.14 -26.58
N GLU A 487 -62.04 46.88 -26.79
CA GLU A 487 -63.40 46.42 -27.04
C GLU A 487 -64.33 46.77 -25.87
N HIS A 488 -63.93 46.47 -24.63
CA HIS A 488 -64.68 46.89 -23.44
C HIS A 488 -64.81 48.42 -23.30
N ALA A 489 -63.78 49.20 -23.66
CA ALA A 489 -63.85 50.66 -23.64
C ALA A 489 -64.80 51.20 -24.71
N LEU A 490 -64.83 50.60 -25.90
CA LEU A 490 -65.75 50.94 -26.98
C LEU A 490 -67.19 50.59 -26.60
N SER A 491 -67.47 49.35 -26.17
CA SER A 491 -68.82 48.97 -25.75
C SER A 491 -69.31 49.71 -24.50
N ALA A 492 -68.40 50.16 -23.61
CA ALA A 492 -68.76 51.05 -22.50
C ALA A 492 -69.11 52.47 -22.97
N ALA A 493 -68.44 52.99 -24.02
CA ALA A 493 -68.80 54.25 -24.66
C ALA A 493 -70.15 54.13 -25.39
N GLU A 494 -70.33 53.11 -26.24
CA GLU A 494 -71.61 52.84 -26.93
C GLU A 494 -72.77 52.68 -25.94
N ALA A 495 -72.56 51.99 -24.81
CA ALA A 495 -73.56 51.89 -23.74
C ALA A 495 -73.83 53.24 -23.05
N SER A 496 -72.82 54.10 -22.90
CA SER A 496 -73.00 55.47 -22.38
C SER A 496 -73.80 56.33 -23.35
N ASP A 497 -73.47 56.30 -24.64
CA ASP A 497 -74.18 57.04 -25.69
C ASP A 497 -75.66 56.64 -25.76
N VAL A 498 -75.96 55.33 -25.73
CA VAL A 498 -77.34 54.82 -25.66
C VAL A 498 -78.04 55.22 -24.36
N ILE A 499 -77.33 55.29 -23.23
CA ILE A 499 -77.88 55.80 -21.97
C ILE A 499 -78.19 57.30 -22.07
N GLU A 500 -77.35 58.10 -22.73
CA GLU A 500 -77.59 59.54 -22.97
C GLU A 500 -78.77 59.76 -23.93
N GLU A 501 -78.87 58.99 -25.02
CA GLU A 501 -80.05 59.00 -25.90
C GLU A 501 -81.33 58.63 -25.14
N LEU A 502 -81.30 57.60 -24.29
CA LEU A 502 -82.46 57.20 -23.48
C LEU A 502 -82.82 58.28 -22.44
N GLN A 503 -81.83 58.93 -21.82
CA GLN A 503 -82.06 60.08 -20.93
C GLN A 503 -82.67 61.27 -21.66
N HIS A 504 -82.19 61.58 -22.87
CA HIS A 504 -82.75 62.64 -23.71
C HIS A 504 -84.20 62.35 -24.11
N ASN A 505 -84.49 61.12 -24.56
CA ASN A 505 -85.85 60.67 -24.88
C ASN A 505 -86.77 60.73 -23.65
N VAL A 506 -86.30 60.33 -22.46
CA VAL A 506 -87.05 60.46 -21.20
C VAL A 506 -87.29 61.94 -20.82
N ALA A 507 -86.34 62.84 -21.08
CA ALA A 507 -86.52 64.27 -20.87
C ALA A 507 -87.55 64.87 -21.84
N LEU A 508 -87.50 64.50 -23.12
CA LEU A 508 -88.47 64.92 -24.14
C LEU A 508 -89.89 64.43 -23.82
N LEU A 509 -90.04 63.16 -23.42
CA LEU A 509 -91.33 62.60 -22.99
C LEU A 509 -91.87 63.27 -21.71
N LYS A 510 -90.99 63.64 -20.77
CA LYS A 510 -91.38 64.43 -19.58
C LYS A 510 -91.87 65.82 -19.97
N GLN A 511 -91.21 66.50 -20.91
CA GLN A 511 -91.66 67.81 -21.40
C GLN A 511 -93.03 67.70 -22.09
N GLN A 512 -93.20 66.75 -23.01
CA GLN A 512 -94.48 66.50 -23.69
C GLN A 512 -95.61 66.18 -22.70
N LEU A 513 -95.32 65.42 -21.64
CA LEU A 513 -96.28 65.13 -20.58
C LEU A 513 -96.65 66.38 -19.77
N GLN A 514 -95.68 67.24 -19.43
CA GLN A 514 -95.92 68.52 -18.76
C GLN A 514 -96.72 69.49 -19.63
N ASP A 515 -96.42 69.59 -20.92
CA ASP A 515 -97.14 70.44 -21.87
C ASP A 515 -98.60 69.96 -22.04
N SER A 516 -98.79 68.64 -22.18
CA SER A 516 -100.11 68.00 -22.24
C SER A 516 -100.89 68.18 -20.94
N GLU A 517 -100.25 68.07 -19.77
CA GLU A 517 -100.90 68.34 -18.48
C GLU A 517 -101.25 69.82 -18.33
N HIS A 518 -100.39 70.75 -18.72
CA HIS A 518 -100.72 72.18 -18.70
C HIS A 518 -101.90 72.49 -19.63
N GLN A 519 -101.96 71.90 -20.83
CA GLN A 519 -103.11 72.03 -21.73
C GLN A 519 -104.39 71.48 -21.08
N ARG A 520 -104.35 70.29 -20.48
CA ARG A 520 -105.47 69.68 -19.73
C ARG A 520 -105.93 70.56 -18.56
N GLN A 521 -105.00 71.09 -17.77
CA GLN A 521 -105.30 72.00 -16.67
C GLN A 521 -105.90 73.32 -17.17
N GLN A 522 -105.44 73.87 -18.29
CA GLN A 522 -106.04 75.06 -18.88
C GLN A 522 -107.47 74.81 -19.35
N GLN A 523 -107.71 73.69 -20.05
CA GLN A 523 -109.06 73.28 -20.45
C GLN A 523 -110.00 73.12 -19.25
N LEU A 524 -109.51 72.56 -18.14
CA LEU A 524 -110.27 72.44 -16.89
C LEU A 524 -110.59 73.82 -16.28
N ARG A 525 -109.63 74.75 -16.21
CA ARG A 525 -109.87 76.14 -15.77
C ARG A 525 -110.88 76.87 -16.65
N ASP A 526 -110.81 76.68 -17.97
CA ASP A 526 -111.72 77.30 -18.93
C ASP A 526 -113.14 76.71 -18.88
N GLN A 527 -113.28 75.43 -18.50
CA GLN A 527 -114.56 74.77 -18.22
C GLN A 527 -115.13 75.23 -16.87
N GLU A 528 -114.32 75.24 -15.81
CA GLU A 528 -114.70 75.70 -14.48
C GLU A 528 -115.18 77.16 -14.51
N TYR A 529 -114.50 78.04 -15.25
CA TYR A 529 -114.93 79.43 -15.44
C TYR A 529 -116.30 79.54 -16.13
N LYS A 530 -116.58 78.70 -17.13
CA LYS A 530 -117.89 78.67 -17.81
C LYS A 530 -119.00 78.20 -16.87
N LEU A 531 -118.77 77.09 -16.16
CA LEU A 531 -119.70 76.57 -15.16
C LEU A 531 -119.95 77.59 -14.03
N GLN A 532 -118.93 78.35 -13.62
CA GLN A 532 -119.07 79.43 -12.64
C GLN A 532 -119.92 80.59 -13.17
N GLN A 533 -119.80 80.96 -14.45
CA GLN A 533 -120.66 81.96 -15.09
C GLN A 533 -122.11 81.47 -15.27
N GLU A 534 -122.30 80.20 -15.65
CA GLU A 534 -123.62 79.56 -15.75
C GLU A 534 -124.31 79.49 -14.38
N LYS A 535 -123.57 79.10 -13.34
CA LYS A 535 -124.02 79.17 -11.93
C LYS A 535 -124.44 80.60 -11.55
N LEU A 536 -123.57 81.59 -11.75
CA LEU A 536 -123.88 83.00 -11.45
C LEU A 536 -125.06 83.53 -12.28
N HIS A 537 -125.33 82.98 -13.45
CA HIS A 537 -126.52 83.31 -14.24
C HIS A 537 -127.79 82.70 -13.63
N LEU A 538 -127.76 81.40 -13.30
CA LEU A 538 -128.87 80.68 -12.66
C LEU A 538 -129.21 81.29 -11.29
N GLU A 539 -128.22 81.61 -10.46
CA GLU A 539 -128.41 82.29 -9.17
C GLU A 539 -129.19 83.60 -9.36
N ARG A 540 -128.78 84.47 -10.30
CA ARG A 540 -129.49 85.72 -10.63
C ARG A 540 -130.89 85.52 -11.24
N VAL A 541 -131.21 84.34 -11.79
CA VAL A 541 -132.56 84.00 -12.25
C VAL A 541 -133.43 83.54 -11.07
N TYR A 542 -132.92 82.68 -10.21
CA TYR A 542 -133.64 82.22 -9.01
C TYR A 542 -133.84 83.35 -7.99
N GLU A 543 -132.86 84.24 -7.79
CA GLU A 543 -133.02 85.44 -6.97
C GLU A 543 -134.21 86.30 -7.44
N LYS A 544 -134.36 86.52 -8.75
CA LYS A 544 -135.49 87.26 -9.32
C LYS A 544 -136.83 86.56 -9.08
N GLN A 545 -136.88 85.23 -9.21
CA GLN A 545 -138.08 84.46 -8.91
C GLN A 545 -138.46 84.55 -7.42
N ILE A 546 -137.49 84.39 -6.52
CA ILE A 546 -137.67 84.52 -5.06
C ILE A 546 -138.15 85.94 -4.70
N HIS A 547 -137.60 86.97 -5.34
CA HIS A 547 -137.99 88.35 -5.10
C HIS A 547 -139.41 88.67 -5.60
N GLY A 548 -139.80 88.09 -6.75
CA GLY A 548 -141.18 88.16 -7.25
C GLY A 548 -142.18 87.52 -6.29
N ILE A 549 -141.93 86.27 -5.89
CA ILE A 549 -142.77 85.53 -4.92
C ILE A 549 -142.90 86.29 -3.59
N ARG A 550 -141.84 86.96 -3.12
CA ARG A 550 -141.90 87.80 -1.90
C ARG A 550 -142.84 88.99 -2.07
N ASN A 551 -142.74 89.72 -3.18
CA ASN A 551 -143.59 90.88 -3.45
C ASN A 551 -145.08 90.49 -3.53
N ASP A 552 -145.40 89.35 -4.14
CA ASP A 552 -146.78 88.84 -4.21
C ASP A 552 -147.31 88.43 -2.82
N LEU A 553 -146.48 87.76 -2.01
CA LEU A 553 -146.84 87.38 -0.63
C LEU A 553 -147.05 88.59 0.29
N ASP A 554 -146.21 89.63 0.20
CA ASP A 554 -146.37 90.84 1.02
C ASP A 554 -147.56 91.69 0.58
N LYS A 555 -147.95 91.62 -0.70
CA LYS A 555 -149.18 92.23 -1.22
C LYS A 555 -150.44 91.54 -0.67
N GLU A 556 -150.51 90.21 -0.75
CA GLU A 556 -151.61 89.42 -0.15
C GLU A 556 -151.68 89.60 1.38
N ARG A 557 -150.54 89.62 2.07
CA ARG A 557 -150.44 89.98 3.50
C ARG A 557 -151.06 91.36 3.76
N GLY A 558 -150.73 92.35 2.94
CA GLY A 558 -151.24 93.71 3.04
C GLY A 558 -152.76 93.81 2.87
N ASP A 559 -153.36 93.04 1.97
CA ASP A 559 -154.81 93.04 1.74
C ASP A 559 -155.58 92.17 2.75
N ALA A 560 -155.00 91.09 3.24
CA ALA A 560 -155.51 90.36 4.40
C ALA A 560 -155.55 91.25 5.66
N GLN A 561 -154.49 92.02 5.93
CA GLN A 561 -154.40 92.89 7.12
C GLN A 561 -155.28 94.17 7.04
N LYS A 562 -155.86 94.46 5.87
CA LYS A 562 -156.97 95.44 5.73
C LYS A 562 -158.33 94.82 6.07
N LYS A 563 -158.56 93.55 5.76
CA LYS A 563 -159.78 92.82 6.16
C LYS A 563 -159.83 92.60 7.66
N VAL A 564 -158.71 92.22 8.29
CA VAL A 564 -158.59 92.01 9.74
C VAL A 564 -159.05 93.25 10.52
N ARG A 565 -158.50 94.44 10.23
CA ARG A 565 -158.88 95.69 10.93
C ARG A 565 -160.36 96.03 10.87
N LYS A 566 -161.03 95.80 9.73
CA LYS A 566 -162.48 96.00 9.63
C LYS A 566 -163.28 95.02 10.49
N LEU A 567 -162.80 93.79 10.68
CA LEU A 567 -163.44 92.82 11.56
C LEU A 567 -163.21 93.17 13.04
N GLU A 568 -161.99 93.57 13.40
CA GLU A 568 -161.62 94.04 14.75
C GLU A 568 -162.50 95.22 15.21
N GLU A 569 -162.72 96.22 14.35
CA GLU A 569 -163.62 97.34 14.63
C GLU A 569 -165.06 96.88 14.89
N THR A 570 -165.61 95.99 14.05
CA THR A 570 -166.98 95.46 14.23
C THR A 570 -167.14 94.50 15.42
N LEU A 571 -166.07 93.83 15.84
CA LEU A 571 -166.07 92.93 17.00
C LEU A 571 -166.17 93.75 18.30
N LYS A 572 -165.36 94.81 18.41
CA LYS A 572 -165.28 95.65 19.60
C LYS A 572 -166.63 96.28 19.99
N GLU A 573 -167.39 96.78 19.01
CA GLU A 573 -168.74 97.32 19.25
C GLU A 573 -169.73 96.27 19.81
N LYS A 574 -169.51 94.97 19.57
CA LYS A 574 -170.33 93.89 20.12
C LYS A 574 -169.87 93.44 21.50
N GLU A 575 -168.56 93.39 21.73
CA GLU A 575 -167.98 93.06 23.04
C GLU A 575 -168.37 94.08 24.12
N GLU A 576 -168.43 95.37 23.77
CA GLU A 576 -168.91 96.43 24.67
C GLU A 576 -170.41 96.35 24.98
N GLN A 577 -171.22 95.65 24.18
CA GLN A 577 -172.62 95.34 24.55
C GLN A 577 -172.74 94.06 25.37
N LEU A 578 -171.94 93.04 25.05
CA LEU A 578 -171.96 91.75 25.75
C LEU A 578 -171.54 91.89 27.22
N THR A 579 -170.44 92.59 27.49
CA THR A 579 -169.90 92.83 28.86
C THR A 579 -170.93 93.42 29.83
N ARG A 580 -171.77 94.34 29.36
CA ARG A 580 -172.83 94.98 30.19
C ARG A 580 -173.97 94.01 30.58
N VAL A 581 -174.17 92.93 29.84
CA VAL A 581 -175.15 91.88 30.17
C VAL A 581 -174.50 90.78 31.03
N THR A 582 -173.30 90.34 30.67
CA THR A 582 -172.59 89.26 31.35
C THR A 582 -172.34 89.57 32.83
N GLU A 583 -171.97 90.80 33.18
CA GLU A 583 -171.62 91.16 34.56
C GLU A 583 -172.82 91.06 35.53
N VAL A 584 -174.04 91.29 35.04
CA VAL A 584 -175.28 91.13 35.84
C VAL A 584 -175.59 89.65 36.10
N GLN A 585 -175.35 88.77 35.12
CA GLN A 585 -175.55 87.33 35.29
C GLN A 585 -174.42 86.66 36.11
N ARG A 586 -173.19 87.17 36.02
CA ARG A 586 -172.01 86.61 36.69
C ARG A 586 -172.18 86.52 38.21
N LEU A 587 -172.73 87.56 38.83
CA LEU A 587 -172.97 87.59 40.29
C LEU A 587 -174.00 86.56 40.77
N GLN A 588 -174.86 86.06 39.88
CA GLN A 588 -175.89 85.07 40.21
C GLN A 588 -175.41 83.62 40.00
N ALA A 589 -174.36 83.40 39.19
CA ALA A 589 -173.75 82.09 38.95
C ALA A 589 -172.76 81.67 40.05
N GLN A 590 -171.98 82.61 40.59
CA GLN A 590 -170.91 82.32 41.58
C GLN A 590 -171.41 81.67 42.89
N GLN A 591 -172.71 81.68 43.18
CA GLN A 591 -173.30 81.02 44.33
C GLN A 591 -173.62 79.53 44.10
N ALA A 592 -173.56 79.05 42.84
CA ALA A 592 -173.84 77.65 42.47
C ALA A 592 -172.56 76.82 42.28
N ASP A 593 -171.53 77.36 41.61
CA ASP A 593 -170.31 76.61 41.25
C ASP A 593 -169.51 76.11 42.48
N ALA A 594 -169.58 76.83 43.60
CA ALA A 594 -168.93 76.46 44.86
C ALA A 594 -169.39 75.09 45.42
N ALA A 595 -170.55 74.57 44.98
CA ALA A 595 -171.06 73.26 45.39
C ALA A 595 -170.60 72.11 44.46
N LEU A 596 -169.98 72.39 43.32
CA LEU A 596 -169.63 71.37 42.29
C LEU A 596 -168.16 70.94 42.32
N GLU A 597 -167.21 71.83 42.60
CA GLU A 597 -165.77 71.49 42.61
C GLU A 597 -165.39 70.48 43.72
N GLU A 598 -166.04 70.55 44.87
CA GLU A 598 -165.86 69.59 45.98
C GLU A 598 -166.13 68.13 45.54
N PHE A 599 -167.09 67.94 44.61
CA PHE A 599 -167.44 66.63 44.06
C PHE A 599 -166.47 66.20 42.96
N LYS A 600 -166.05 67.13 42.10
CA LYS A 600 -165.14 66.91 40.97
C LYS A 600 -163.76 66.43 41.41
N ARG A 601 -163.22 67.01 42.49
CA ARG A 601 -161.90 66.67 43.05
C ARG A 601 -161.75 65.20 43.51
N GLN A 602 -162.84 64.48 43.77
CA GLN A 602 -162.80 63.03 44.07
C GLN A 602 -162.73 62.13 42.82
N VAL A 603 -163.10 62.64 41.65
CA VAL A 603 -163.15 61.86 40.39
C VAL A 603 -161.77 61.83 39.73
N GLU A 604 -161.09 62.97 39.68
CA GLU A 604 -159.77 63.14 39.07
C GLU A 604 -158.74 62.18 39.70
N LEU A 605 -158.74 62.06 41.04
CA LEU A 605 -157.87 61.16 41.83
C LEU A 605 -157.99 59.66 41.48
N LYS A 606 -159.06 59.23 40.78
CA LYS A 606 -159.24 57.84 40.34
C LYS A 606 -158.89 57.61 38.87
N SER A 607 -159.01 58.62 38.02
CA SER A 607 -158.74 58.50 36.57
C SER A 607 -157.25 58.53 36.24
N GLU A 608 -156.47 59.32 36.99
CA GLU A 608 -155.03 59.50 36.79
C GLU A 608 -154.22 58.19 36.97
N LYS A 609 -154.73 57.26 37.79
CA LYS A 609 -154.11 55.96 38.06
C LYS A 609 -154.12 55.02 36.86
N VAL A 610 -155.23 54.99 36.10
CA VAL A 610 -155.41 54.08 34.94
C VAL A 610 -154.58 54.55 33.73
N TYR A 611 -154.39 55.86 33.58
CA TYR A 611 -153.60 56.42 32.48
C TYR A 611 -152.08 56.24 32.66
N ALA A 612 -151.62 55.92 33.87
CA ALA A 612 -150.23 55.56 34.14
C ALA A 612 -149.91 54.11 33.72
N GLU A 613 -150.80 53.16 34.00
CA GLU A 613 -150.59 51.73 33.74
C GLU A 613 -150.48 51.43 32.24
N MET A 614 -151.37 52.01 31.41
CA MET A 614 -151.29 51.87 29.94
C MET A 614 -150.06 52.59 29.32
N LYS A 615 -149.47 53.55 30.03
CA LYS A 615 -148.23 54.23 29.61
C LYS A 615 -146.98 53.39 29.93
N GLN A 616 -147.05 52.48 30.91
CA GLN A 616 -145.94 51.62 31.29
C GLN A 616 -145.74 50.46 30.28
N GLN A 617 -146.81 49.79 29.83
CA GLN A 617 -146.70 48.65 28.90
C GLN A 617 -146.09 48.99 27.52
N ILE A 618 -146.28 50.21 27.02
CA ILE A 618 -145.65 50.68 25.76
C ILE A 618 -144.18 51.08 25.97
N VAL A 619 -143.80 51.44 27.20
CA VAL A 619 -142.39 51.63 27.57
C VAL A 619 -141.72 50.27 27.76
N GLU A 620 -142.37 49.30 28.41
CA GLU A 620 -141.84 47.95 28.62
C GLU A 620 -141.55 47.25 27.29
N LEU A 621 -142.50 47.13 26.36
CA LEU A 621 -142.23 46.48 25.06
C LEU A 621 -141.18 47.20 24.18
N LYS A 622 -140.97 48.51 24.35
CA LYS A 622 -139.92 49.25 23.63
C LYS A 622 -138.58 49.22 24.35
N LEU A 623 -138.61 49.16 25.67
CA LEU A 623 -137.43 48.95 26.50
C LEU A 623 -136.94 47.52 26.32
N GLU A 624 -137.81 46.51 26.27
CA GLU A 624 -137.50 45.13 25.89
C GLU A 624 -136.96 45.06 24.47
N HIS A 625 -137.49 45.79 23.48
CA HIS A 625 -136.93 45.73 22.12
C HIS A 625 -135.57 46.44 21.98
N GLU A 626 -135.34 47.60 22.61
CA GLU A 626 -134.00 48.21 22.62
C GLU A 626 -133.05 47.56 23.63
N GLN A 627 -133.54 46.90 24.68
CA GLN A 627 -132.74 46.03 25.53
C GLN A 627 -132.43 44.73 24.83
N GLU A 628 -133.32 44.10 24.07
CA GLU A 628 -132.98 42.96 23.20
C GLU A 628 -132.03 43.37 22.09
N LYS A 629 -132.13 44.58 21.55
CA LYS A 629 -131.22 45.07 20.50
C LYS A 629 -129.86 45.50 21.05
N THR A 630 -129.80 46.15 22.21
CA THR A 630 -128.52 46.44 22.90
C THR A 630 -127.94 45.22 23.59
N HIS A 631 -128.76 44.29 24.08
CA HIS A 631 -128.35 42.96 24.53
C HIS A 631 -127.89 42.13 23.35
N LEU A 632 -128.58 42.05 22.21
CA LEU A 632 -128.06 41.37 21.01
C LEU A 632 -126.83 42.07 20.44
N PHE A 633 -126.64 43.38 20.60
CA PHE A 633 -125.41 44.05 20.17
C PHE A 633 -124.26 43.90 21.18
N GLN A 634 -124.54 43.85 22.49
CA GLN A 634 -123.56 43.61 23.55
C GLN A 634 -123.30 42.12 23.77
N GLN A 635 -124.24 41.24 23.43
CA GLN A 635 -124.12 39.79 23.35
C GLN A 635 -123.44 39.44 22.05
N HIS A 636 -123.83 39.97 20.88
CA HIS A 636 -123.02 39.78 19.67
C HIS A 636 -121.61 40.35 19.85
N ASN A 637 -121.41 41.48 20.52
CA ASN A 637 -120.04 41.92 20.82
C ASN A 637 -119.38 41.15 21.96
N ALA A 638 -120.07 40.66 22.99
CA ALA A 638 -119.48 39.83 24.05
C ALA A 638 -119.37 38.35 23.66
N GLU A 639 -120.03 37.89 22.60
CA GLU A 639 -119.92 36.60 21.92
C GLU A 639 -118.96 36.70 20.75
N LYS A 640 -118.76 37.87 20.12
CA LYS A 640 -117.63 38.13 19.22
C LYS A 640 -116.35 38.38 20.02
N ASP A 641 -116.43 38.98 21.21
CA ASP A 641 -115.31 39.17 22.13
C ASP A 641 -115.14 37.95 23.05
N CYS A 642 -116.16 37.12 23.29
CA CYS A 642 -115.96 35.76 23.77
C CYS A 642 -115.47 34.87 22.64
N LEU A 643 -115.95 34.91 21.40
CA LEU A 643 -115.30 34.19 20.30
C LEU A 643 -113.88 34.69 20.08
N VAL A 644 -113.57 35.98 20.23
CA VAL A 644 -112.18 36.45 20.14
C VAL A 644 -111.41 36.00 21.38
N ARG A 645 -111.91 36.13 22.61
CA ARG A 645 -111.21 35.60 23.81
C ARG A 645 -111.19 34.08 23.89
N ASP A 646 -112.07 33.35 23.20
CA ASP A 646 -112.19 31.90 23.14
C ASP A 646 -111.39 31.38 21.95
N HIS A 647 -111.25 32.11 20.84
CA HIS A 647 -110.26 31.84 19.81
C HIS A 647 -108.87 32.32 20.24
N GLU A 648 -108.73 33.33 21.11
CA GLU A 648 -107.46 33.73 21.73
C GLU A 648 -107.12 32.77 22.86
N ARG A 649 -108.08 32.25 23.64
CA ARG A 649 -107.83 31.17 24.59
C ARG A 649 -107.77 29.80 23.94
N GLU A 650 -108.33 29.58 22.76
CA GLU A 650 -108.16 28.36 21.97
C GLU A 650 -106.91 28.47 21.09
N ILE A 651 -106.46 29.65 20.68
CA ILE A 651 -105.10 29.88 20.15
C ILE A 651 -104.10 29.80 21.29
N GLU A 652 -104.32 30.39 22.46
CA GLU A 652 -103.42 30.22 23.61
C GLU A 652 -103.49 28.80 24.19
N LYS A 653 -104.60 28.05 24.01
CA LYS A 653 -104.71 26.63 24.37
C LYS A 653 -104.19 25.71 23.28
N LEU A 654 -104.30 26.05 22.00
CA LEU A 654 -103.63 25.34 20.90
C LEU A 654 -102.15 25.71 20.82
N GLU A 655 -101.74 26.87 21.32
CA GLU A 655 -100.33 27.27 21.52
C GLU A 655 -99.80 26.79 22.86
N LYS A 656 -100.61 26.60 23.90
CA LYS A 656 -100.21 25.85 25.10
C LYS A 656 -100.29 24.35 24.85
N GLN A 657 -101.12 23.85 23.93
CA GLN A 657 -101.07 22.47 23.47
C GLN A 657 -100.00 22.28 22.40
N LEU A 658 -99.62 23.29 21.62
CA LEU A 658 -98.46 23.22 20.74
C LEU A 658 -97.17 23.50 21.51
N ARG A 659 -97.14 24.35 22.54
CA ARG A 659 -95.99 24.52 23.44
C ARG A 659 -95.91 23.43 24.50
N ALA A 660 -97.02 22.81 24.91
CA ALA A 660 -96.98 21.60 25.74
C ALA A 660 -96.84 20.33 24.91
N ALA A 661 -97.28 20.25 23.64
CA ALA A 661 -96.90 19.15 22.74
C ALA A 661 -95.56 19.40 22.05
N MET A 662 -94.99 20.61 22.09
CA MET A 662 -93.57 20.87 21.81
C MET A 662 -92.71 20.71 23.06
N ALA A 663 -93.19 21.00 24.27
CA ALA A 663 -92.49 20.66 25.51
C ALA A 663 -92.70 19.20 25.92
N GLU A 664 -93.74 18.52 25.45
CA GLU A 664 -93.88 17.06 25.46
C GLU A 664 -93.20 16.47 24.23
N GLN A 665 -93.16 17.07 23.03
CA GLN A 665 -92.22 16.58 22.00
C GLN A 665 -90.79 16.79 22.44
N GLU A 666 -90.41 17.85 23.13
CA GLU A 666 -89.05 18.06 23.64
C GLU A 666 -88.79 17.29 24.93
N SER A 667 -89.77 17.08 25.81
CA SER A 667 -89.63 16.16 26.94
C SER A 667 -89.58 14.72 26.42
N ILE A 668 -90.50 14.27 25.57
CA ILE A 668 -90.47 12.96 24.90
C ILE A 668 -89.28 12.86 23.94
N THR A 669 -88.67 13.92 23.42
CA THR A 669 -87.45 13.87 22.57
C THR A 669 -86.16 14.09 23.37
N GLN A 670 -86.22 14.61 24.59
CA GLN A 670 -85.12 14.62 25.56
C GLN A 670 -85.16 13.38 26.46
N GLU A 671 -86.33 12.76 26.58
CA GLU A 671 -86.59 11.47 27.20
C GLU A 671 -86.56 10.35 26.14
N CYS A 672 -86.73 10.62 24.84
CA CYS A 672 -86.16 9.78 23.78
C CYS A 672 -84.65 9.97 23.83
N ARG A 673 -84.06 11.17 23.70
CA ARG A 673 -82.59 11.31 23.85
C ARG A 673 -82.00 10.83 25.19
N LYS A 674 -82.80 10.59 26.25
CA LYS A 674 -82.42 9.81 27.45
C LYS A 674 -82.83 8.34 27.41
N ARG A 675 -83.95 7.93 26.80
CA ARG A 675 -84.31 6.53 26.52
C ARG A 675 -83.41 6.02 25.43
N ASP A 676 -83.43 6.52 24.19
CA ASP A 676 -82.38 6.43 23.18
C ASP A 676 -80.97 6.67 23.73
N GLY A 677 -80.75 7.52 24.74
CA GLY A 677 -79.43 7.65 25.40
C GLY A 677 -79.06 6.44 26.25
N GLN A 678 -80.01 5.96 27.06
CA GLN A 678 -79.95 4.74 27.86
C GLN A 678 -80.09 3.47 27.01
N VAL A 679 -80.62 3.57 25.80
CA VAL A 679 -80.88 2.52 24.82
C VAL A 679 -79.75 2.49 23.81
N ILE A 680 -79.06 3.58 23.52
CA ILE A 680 -77.72 3.58 22.94
C ILE A 680 -76.77 3.00 23.99
N CYS A 681 -76.75 3.47 25.24
CA CYS A 681 -75.91 2.84 26.27
C CYS A 681 -76.29 1.36 26.51
N ASN A 682 -77.57 0.98 26.50
CA ASN A 682 -78.00 -0.42 26.57
C ASN A 682 -77.83 -1.17 25.24
N MET A 683 -77.72 -0.50 24.08
CA MET A 683 -77.39 -1.08 22.77
C MET A 683 -75.88 -1.14 22.55
N GLU A 684 -75.08 -0.36 23.25
CA GLU A 684 -73.62 -0.43 23.30
C GLU A 684 -73.24 -1.54 24.28
N ASN A 685 -73.89 -1.60 25.45
CA ASN A 685 -73.79 -2.76 26.33
C ASN A 685 -74.42 -4.02 25.72
N GLN A 686 -75.53 -3.92 24.95
CA GLN A 686 -76.01 -5.06 24.15
C GLN A 686 -75.15 -5.31 22.91
N ILE A 687 -74.45 -4.34 22.30
CA ILE A 687 -73.51 -4.62 21.21
C ILE A 687 -72.30 -5.32 21.77
N HIS A 688 -71.73 -4.87 22.89
CA HIS A 688 -70.62 -5.56 23.54
C HIS A 688 -71.04 -6.94 24.04
N LYS A 689 -72.22 -7.05 24.65
CA LYS A 689 -72.79 -8.36 25.04
C LYS A 689 -73.25 -9.19 23.85
N LEU A 690 -73.58 -8.61 22.70
CA LEU A 690 -73.81 -9.28 21.41
C LEU A 690 -72.52 -9.45 20.61
N GLU A 691 -71.38 -8.93 21.03
CA GLU A 691 -70.05 -9.24 20.52
C GLU A 691 -69.52 -10.44 21.29
N GLU A 692 -69.66 -10.46 22.62
CA GLU A 692 -69.48 -11.65 23.46
C GLU A 692 -70.46 -12.76 23.08
N GLU A 693 -71.76 -12.47 22.97
CA GLU A 693 -72.76 -13.43 22.49
C GLU A 693 -72.63 -13.68 20.97
N LEU A 694 -72.05 -12.82 20.13
CA LEU A 694 -71.70 -13.22 18.74
C LEU A 694 -70.48 -14.13 18.71
N ILE A 695 -69.50 -13.96 19.59
CA ILE A 695 -68.38 -14.90 19.74
C ILE A 695 -68.94 -16.25 20.23
N GLN A 696 -69.80 -16.23 21.25
CA GLN A 696 -70.41 -17.41 21.86
C GLN A 696 -71.44 -18.08 20.93
N VAL A 697 -72.26 -17.32 20.21
CA VAL A 697 -73.20 -17.80 19.19
C VAL A 697 -72.47 -18.15 17.90
N ASN A 698 -71.29 -17.61 17.56
CA ASN A 698 -70.51 -18.13 16.42
C ASN A 698 -69.91 -19.51 16.76
N THR A 699 -69.49 -19.73 18.02
CA THR A 699 -69.15 -21.09 18.48
C THR A 699 -70.36 -22.02 18.52
N GLN A 700 -71.50 -21.60 19.08
CA GLN A 700 -72.72 -22.44 19.12
C GLN A 700 -73.35 -22.64 17.73
N ARG A 701 -73.30 -21.65 16.83
CA ARG A 701 -73.80 -21.74 15.44
C ARG A 701 -72.94 -22.64 14.58
N LYS A 702 -71.63 -22.75 14.85
CA LYS A 702 -70.80 -23.82 14.25
C LYS A 702 -71.27 -25.21 14.67
N GLN A 703 -71.78 -25.39 15.88
CA GLN A 703 -72.37 -26.65 16.35
C GLN A 703 -73.79 -26.85 15.78
N GLN A 704 -74.68 -25.86 15.87
CA GLN A 704 -76.05 -25.94 15.36
C GLN A 704 -76.16 -26.01 13.83
N LEU A 705 -75.17 -25.51 13.07
CA LEU A 705 -75.15 -25.70 11.60
C LEU A 705 -74.88 -27.16 11.19
N LEU A 706 -74.19 -27.95 12.03
CA LEU A 706 -74.05 -29.39 11.82
C LEU A 706 -75.40 -30.09 12.09
N GLU A 707 -76.08 -29.74 13.18
CA GLU A 707 -77.38 -30.33 13.56
C GLU A 707 -78.51 -29.96 12.58
N LEU A 708 -78.59 -28.70 12.15
CA LEU A 708 -79.58 -28.23 11.18
C LEU A 708 -79.30 -28.72 9.74
N GLY A 709 -78.06 -29.12 9.43
CA GLY A 709 -77.76 -29.87 8.22
C GLY A 709 -78.54 -31.18 8.17
N HIS A 710 -78.54 -31.92 9.29
CA HIS A 710 -79.27 -33.17 9.45
C HIS A 710 -80.81 -32.97 9.35
N GLN A 711 -81.37 -31.99 10.07
CA GLN A 711 -82.82 -31.76 10.08
C GLN A 711 -83.39 -31.23 8.74
N ARG A 712 -82.56 -30.61 7.89
CA ARG A 712 -83.02 -30.14 6.56
C ARG A 712 -83.29 -31.30 5.60
N GLU A 713 -82.46 -32.36 5.61
CA GLU A 713 -82.74 -33.56 4.81
C GLU A 713 -84.04 -34.26 5.22
N GLU A 714 -84.39 -34.19 6.50
CA GLU A 714 -85.58 -34.81 7.07
C GLU A 714 -86.87 -34.09 6.64
N LYS A 715 -86.92 -32.75 6.75
CA LYS A 715 -88.07 -31.96 6.25
C LYS A 715 -88.25 -32.05 4.73
N GLN A 716 -87.15 -32.14 3.97
CA GLN A 716 -87.22 -32.31 2.52
C GLN A 716 -87.65 -33.74 2.10
N ARG A 717 -87.63 -34.70 3.03
CA ARG A 717 -88.25 -36.03 2.90
C ARG A 717 -89.77 -35.92 3.05
N ALA A 718 -90.22 -35.39 4.20
CA ALA A 718 -91.64 -35.27 4.54
C ALA A 718 -92.51 -34.51 3.52
N ALA A 719 -91.92 -33.50 2.83
CA ALA A 719 -92.60 -32.77 1.76
C ALA A 719 -92.97 -33.65 0.56
N ARG A 720 -92.11 -34.61 0.19
CA ARG A 720 -92.38 -35.56 -0.92
C ARG A 720 -93.48 -36.56 -0.53
N ASP A 721 -93.51 -36.97 0.74
CA ASP A 721 -94.55 -37.88 1.24
C ASP A 721 -95.95 -37.21 1.27
N HIS A 722 -96.02 -35.89 1.48
CA HIS A 722 -97.26 -35.13 1.34
C HIS A 722 -97.76 -35.07 -0.13
N GLU A 723 -96.85 -34.94 -1.10
CA GLU A 723 -97.19 -35.01 -2.53
C GLU A 723 -97.69 -36.40 -2.95
N VAL A 724 -97.09 -37.47 -2.41
CA VAL A 724 -97.56 -38.85 -2.62
C VAL A 724 -98.94 -39.10 -2.02
N THR A 725 -99.22 -38.60 -0.81
CA THR A 725 -100.53 -38.79 -0.15
C THR A 725 -101.66 -38.02 -0.83
N LEU A 726 -101.43 -36.80 -1.33
CA LEU A 726 -102.41 -36.05 -2.12
C LEU A 726 -102.80 -36.79 -3.41
N ASN A 727 -101.83 -37.33 -4.15
CA ASN A 727 -102.10 -38.14 -5.34
C ASN A 727 -102.87 -39.43 -5.01
N LYS A 728 -102.58 -40.06 -3.87
CA LYS A 728 -103.28 -41.26 -3.39
C LYS A 728 -104.76 -40.99 -3.06
N LEU A 729 -105.06 -39.86 -2.42
CA LEU A 729 -106.43 -39.43 -2.12
C LEU A 729 -107.23 -39.09 -3.39
N LYS A 730 -106.58 -38.52 -4.41
CA LYS A 730 -107.20 -38.25 -5.72
C LYS A 730 -107.70 -39.53 -6.40
N VAL A 731 -106.85 -40.57 -6.46
CA VAL A 731 -107.23 -41.89 -7.01
C VAL A 731 -108.36 -42.53 -6.20
N GLU A 732 -108.40 -42.34 -4.88
CA GLU A 732 -109.46 -42.88 -4.03
C GLU A 732 -110.81 -42.15 -4.22
N ALA A 733 -110.79 -40.85 -4.53
CA ALA A 733 -111.99 -40.09 -4.92
C ALA A 733 -112.52 -40.53 -6.29
N GLU A 734 -111.64 -40.74 -7.28
CA GLU A 734 -111.99 -41.26 -8.61
C GLU A 734 -112.58 -42.68 -8.50
N LYS A 735 -112.04 -43.53 -7.64
CA LYS A 735 -112.60 -44.87 -7.33
C LYS A 735 -113.99 -44.80 -6.72
N LYS A 736 -114.21 -43.94 -5.70
CA LYS A 736 -115.52 -43.77 -5.05
C LYS A 736 -116.59 -43.25 -6.04
N MET A 737 -116.20 -42.40 -7.00
CA MET A 737 -117.09 -41.95 -8.10
C MET A 737 -117.56 -43.11 -8.98
N LEU A 738 -116.65 -44.06 -9.28
CA LEU A 738 -116.91 -45.23 -10.11
C LEU A 738 -117.82 -46.26 -9.40
N ASP A 739 -117.56 -46.52 -8.11
CA ASP A 739 -118.38 -47.46 -7.33
C ASP A 739 -119.77 -46.87 -7.01
N LEU A 740 -119.91 -45.54 -6.82
CA LEU A 740 -121.22 -44.89 -6.74
C LEU A 740 -122.02 -45.01 -8.05
N LYS A 741 -121.38 -44.93 -9.23
CA LYS A 741 -122.05 -45.22 -10.51
C LYS A 741 -122.53 -46.67 -10.60
N ARG A 742 -121.74 -47.65 -10.13
CA ARG A 742 -122.14 -49.06 -10.08
C ARG A 742 -123.31 -49.32 -9.16
N ILE A 743 -123.31 -48.71 -7.97
CA ILE A 743 -124.42 -48.80 -7.01
C ILE A 743 -125.68 -48.22 -7.66
N HIS A 744 -125.61 -47.05 -8.30
CA HIS A 744 -126.76 -46.45 -8.99
C HIS A 744 -127.35 -47.35 -10.08
N THR A 745 -126.52 -48.02 -10.90
CA THR A 745 -127.02 -49.01 -11.88
C THR A 745 -127.65 -50.24 -11.24
N ALA A 746 -127.03 -50.80 -10.19
CA ALA A 746 -127.57 -51.96 -9.48
C ALA A 746 -128.87 -51.65 -8.73
N GLU A 747 -129.04 -50.42 -8.23
CA GLU A 747 -130.29 -49.99 -7.61
C GLU A 747 -131.41 -49.72 -8.63
N MET A 748 -131.07 -49.48 -9.91
CA MET A 748 -132.04 -49.41 -11.00
C MET A 748 -132.56 -50.81 -11.39
N GLU A 749 -131.70 -51.84 -11.43
CA GLU A 749 -132.13 -53.24 -11.59
C GLU A 749 -133.01 -53.70 -10.41
N LYS A 750 -132.61 -53.34 -9.19
CA LYS A 750 -133.35 -53.54 -7.92
C LYS A 750 -134.72 -52.83 -7.89
N ALA A 751 -134.98 -51.89 -8.79
CA ALA A 751 -136.30 -51.31 -9.02
C ALA A 751 -137.11 -52.11 -10.08
N LEU A 752 -136.46 -52.61 -11.14
CA LEU A 752 -137.09 -53.35 -12.23
C LEU A 752 -137.62 -54.73 -11.77
N ASP A 753 -136.78 -55.53 -11.09
CA ASP A 753 -137.20 -56.84 -10.57
C ASP A 753 -138.24 -56.73 -9.45
N LYS A 754 -138.22 -55.62 -8.72
CA LYS A 754 -139.22 -55.28 -7.71
C LYS A 754 -140.59 -54.96 -8.33
N ALA A 755 -140.67 -54.66 -9.63
CA ALA A 755 -141.92 -54.65 -10.40
C ALA A 755 -142.29 -56.06 -10.89
N ASN A 756 -141.37 -56.79 -11.53
CA ASN A 756 -141.63 -58.13 -12.09
C ASN A 756 -142.07 -59.15 -11.03
N CYS A 757 -141.43 -59.20 -9.87
CA CYS A 757 -141.80 -60.12 -8.78
C CYS A 757 -143.15 -59.78 -8.14
N ARG A 758 -143.55 -58.49 -8.12
CA ARG A 758 -144.90 -58.11 -7.68
C ARG A 758 -145.98 -58.60 -8.64
N LEU A 759 -145.69 -58.56 -9.94
CA LEU A 759 -146.58 -59.06 -11.00
C LEU A 759 -146.76 -60.58 -10.86
N LYS A 760 -145.66 -61.35 -10.78
CA LYS A 760 -145.72 -62.82 -10.59
C LYS A 760 -146.31 -63.27 -9.26
N GLN A 761 -146.12 -62.52 -8.17
CA GLN A 761 -146.72 -62.89 -6.88
C GLN A 761 -148.23 -62.62 -6.89
N ALA A 762 -148.72 -61.59 -7.58
CA ALA A 762 -150.16 -61.38 -7.80
C ALA A 762 -150.78 -62.49 -8.65
N GLU A 763 -150.10 -62.93 -9.73
CA GLU A 763 -150.50 -64.14 -10.48
C GLU A 763 -150.57 -65.37 -9.57
N LYS A 764 -149.67 -65.49 -8.59
CA LYS A 764 -149.65 -66.60 -7.63
C LYS A 764 -150.75 -66.50 -6.58
N GLU A 765 -151.14 -65.30 -6.14
CA GLU A 765 -152.30 -65.08 -5.28
C GLU A 765 -153.63 -65.41 -5.98
N TYR A 766 -153.73 -65.19 -7.30
CA TYR A 766 -154.84 -65.70 -8.11
C TYR A 766 -154.74 -67.22 -8.31
N SER A 767 -153.55 -67.77 -8.58
CA SER A 767 -153.35 -69.20 -8.80
C SER A 767 -153.58 -70.05 -7.54
N GLN A 768 -153.29 -69.52 -6.35
CA GLN A 768 -153.55 -70.20 -5.08
C GLN A 768 -154.93 -69.85 -4.49
N LYS A 769 -155.65 -68.87 -5.03
CA LYS A 769 -157.12 -68.80 -4.92
C LYS A 769 -157.82 -69.86 -5.81
N LEU A 770 -157.16 -70.32 -6.88
CA LEU A 770 -157.57 -71.52 -7.63
C LEU A 770 -157.38 -72.82 -6.81
N ALA A 771 -156.35 -72.88 -5.95
CA ALA A 771 -156.03 -74.00 -5.07
C ALA A 771 -155.94 -73.58 -3.58
N LYS A 772 -157.05 -73.39 -2.87
CA LYS A 772 -157.81 -74.52 -2.27
C LYS A 772 -156.84 -75.64 -1.80
N SER A 773 -156.21 -75.44 -0.63
CA SER A 773 -155.17 -76.30 -0.01
C SER A 773 -155.05 -76.05 1.52
N SER A 774 -154.14 -76.73 2.24
CA SER A 774 -154.35 -77.09 3.67
C SER A 774 -153.14 -77.06 4.66
N GLN A 775 -153.45 -76.66 5.91
CA GLN A 775 -153.00 -77.23 7.22
C GLN A 775 -151.55 -77.15 7.78
N VAL A 776 -151.44 -76.48 8.96
CA VAL A 776 -150.76 -76.89 10.24
C VAL A 776 -149.20 -76.88 10.37
N GLY A 777 -148.66 -76.50 11.57
CA GLY A 777 -147.29 -76.88 12.07
C GLY A 777 -146.58 -75.94 13.10
N SER A 778 -145.69 -76.44 14.02
CA SER A 778 -144.81 -75.65 14.97
C SER A 778 -143.80 -76.44 15.91
N ARG A 779 -142.69 -75.78 16.37
CA ARG A 779 -142.04 -75.76 17.76
C ARG A 779 -140.78 -76.62 18.21
N LYS A 780 -139.85 -75.98 18.99
CA LYS A 780 -139.21 -76.34 20.33
C LYS A 780 -137.74 -76.91 20.55
N THR A 781 -137.19 -76.60 21.76
CA THR A 781 -136.19 -77.30 22.68
C THR A 781 -134.64 -77.09 22.65
N GLY A 782 -133.95 -77.48 23.75
CA GLY A 782 -132.49 -77.37 24.07
C GLY A 782 -131.81 -78.75 24.27
N THR A 783 -130.94 -79.10 25.25
CA THR A 783 -130.29 -78.55 26.50
C THR A 783 -129.46 -79.72 27.14
N SER A 784 -128.48 -79.66 28.09
CA SER A 784 -127.59 -78.67 28.77
C SER A 784 -126.53 -79.44 29.64
N GLY A 785 -125.54 -78.78 30.28
CA GLY A 785 -124.55 -79.36 31.25
C GLY A 785 -124.04 -78.30 32.28
N GLU A 786 -122.99 -78.44 33.14
CA GLU A 786 -121.96 -79.48 33.46
C GLU A 786 -121.47 -79.36 34.97
N CYS A 787 -120.30 -79.92 35.37
CA CYS A 787 -119.77 -80.09 36.76
C CYS A 787 -119.34 -78.80 37.54
N ILE A 788 -119.23 -78.78 38.88
CA ILE A 788 -119.42 -79.86 39.91
C ILE A 788 -120.89 -80.00 40.30
#